data_AF-A0A813DVD3-F1
#
_entry.id   AF-A0A813DVD3-F1
#
_cell.length_a   1.000
_cell.length_b   1.000
_cell.length_c   1.000
_cell.angle_alpha   90.00
_cell.angle_beta   90.00
_cell.angle_gamma   90.00
#
_symmetry.space_group_name_H-M   'P 1'
#
loop_
_entity.id
_entity.type
_entity.pdbx_description
1 polymer ?
#
loop_
_entity_poly.entity_id
_entity_poly.type
_entity_poly.pdbx_seq_one_letter_code
_entity_poly.pdbx_strand_id
1 'polypeptide(L)'
;MDGQKKMKLSMADFEQHMALLKEAFPYQGRIPKTEERGISHEQLVHVKIFAETHCHSWHDIKKAQGKLNIATLNLHHLAPWCIKPATNERNCAMVELFSASPRTPKWFCTHWWGEPIQDFVACIDRHCAARQLCRQKTLYWICAYANRQHALGEELVRDPKKTSFYKAMCLADGLLLILDNIGPATPFQRVWCAYELFMALIDEDREKPPLLLDTVAHTQAGTYVLTDGLTDAEAEVRDAGFPASADSFKSLRELCFHIEVMKTGMDLRLQDAKATREEDHRHILNSLAGKQQHELDDEPDSEHENYTKVNAQLGSRFALACFGPAVMKGSARRLGVARALQADRWRRQLVLDVNKLPKEPDSNLVAMADKLPINLQQLQLDFEDCSQISDAGVAALADKLPISLQMLEVNFSQCSRISDAGVAALAEKLPISLQQHHLNFSGCSQISDAGVAAMAEKLPISLQKLQLDFEECSQISDAGAAALADKLPISLQQLQLDFEDCTQISDAGVAALAEKLPTSLQLLSLNFYMCLRISDAGVAALANKLPVSLEQVKLNFDRFSQISDAAQRATGSLESLRAWAAAAEFAPAAPWQGRTPTPALPAPSPAAPQATPSPLQAPLVCWAVCSELPVLAEEYADSSFETLCSALQCATTLEKLSLDFSSWLQIQDAGVAALADKLPISLHQLELNFWSCSRISDAGVVALAEKLPISLQQLSLNFNQCKQISDAGVAALAKKLRIGLQQLQLDFADCKKINDSGVAALADKLPISLHQLKLNFYRCWQISDAGVAALANKLPISLQQFELNFSGCSQISDDGVAALAKKLPISLQQLSLNFYRCRQISNTGAAALAQNSPISMHQLKLKFSLSRISDSGMAALAKNCPSACSSSSWISKIVRRSAMLVWLPWPKNCPPACSSSS
;
A
#
# COMPACT_ATOMS: atom_id res chain seq x y z
N MET A 1 -27.28 17.21 -51.68
CA MET A 1 -27.22 18.61 -52.16
C MET A 1 -26.92 19.63 -51.06
N ASP A 2 -27.57 19.61 -49.88
CA ASP A 2 -27.31 20.61 -48.82
C ASP A 2 -25.91 20.50 -48.19
N GLY A 3 -25.40 19.28 -47.96
CA GLY A 3 -24.04 19.05 -47.46
C GLY A 3 -22.94 19.51 -48.42
N GLN A 4 -23.08 19.20 -49.72
CA GLN A 4 -22.16 19.63 -50.77
C GLN A 4 -22.01 21.16 -50.81
N LYS A 5 -23.13 21.90 -50.78
CA LYS A 5 -23.12 23.37 -50.79
C LYS A 5 -22.44 23.96 -49.55
N LYS A 6 -22.69 23.37 -48.37
CA LYS A 6 -22.06 23.79 -47.11
C LYS A 6 -20.54 23.56 -47.11
N MET A 7 -20.08 22.45 -47.69
CA MET A 7 -18.65 22.13 -47.81
C MET A 7 -17.95 22.85 -48.97
N LYS A 8 -18.68 23.58 -49.82
CA LYS A 8 -18.14 24.29 -51.00
C LYS A 8 -17.26 23.39 -51.89
N LEU A 9 -17.64 22.12 -52.05
CA LEU A 9 -16.95 21.16 -52.91
C LEU A 9 -17.61 21.07 -54.29
N SER A 10 -16.83 20.72 -55.32
CA SER A 10 -17.39 20.25 -56.58
C SER A 10 -18.17 18.95 -56.35
N MET A 11 -19.06 18.58 -57.27
CA MET A 11 -19.81 17.32 -57.11
C MET A 11 -18.88 16.10 -57.10
N ALA A 12 -17.86 16.09 -57.96
CA ALA A 12 -16.88 15.01 -58.03
C ALA A 12 -16.08 14.88 -56.73
N ASP A 13 -15.58 15.99 -56.18
CA ASP A 13 -14.82 15.97 -54.92
C ASP A 13 -15.71 15.55 -53.74
N PHE A 14 -16.98 15.95 -53.75
CA PHE A 14 -17.94 15.55 -52.74
C PHE A 14 -18.23 14.04 -52.81
N GLU A 15 -18.47 13.48 -53.99
CA GLU A 15 -18.67 12.04 -54.18
C GLU A 15 -17.44 11.23 -53.77
N GLN A 16 -16.24 11.69 -54.12
CA GLN A 16 -14.99 11.07 -53.70
C GLN A 16 -14.82 11.10 -52.17
N HIS A 17 -15.09 12.25 -51.53
CA HIS A 17 -15.04 12.37 -50.07
C HIS A 17 -16.04 11.44 -49.38
N MET A 18 -17.26 11.32 -49.91
CA MET A 18 -18.27 10.40 -49.39
C MET A 18 -17.88 8.93 -49.56
N ALA A 19 -17.23 8.57 -50.68
CA ALA A 19 -16.72 7.22 -50.89
C ALA A 19 -15.64 6.86 -49.87
N LEU A 20 -14.68 7.77 -49.61
CA LEU A 20 -13.64 7.59 -48.60
C LEU A 20 -14.22 7.40 -47.19
N LEU A 21 -15.25 8.18 -46.82
CA LEU A 21 -15.91 8.02 -45.53
C LEU A 21 -16.63 6.66 -45.41
N LYS A 22 -17.28 6.21 -46.47
CA LYS A 22 -18.00 4.93 -46.49
C LYS A 22 -17.06 3.74 -46.38
N GLU A 23 -15.89 3.84 -46.99
CA GLU A 23 -14.81 2.86 -46.88
C GLU A 23 -14.20 2.85 -45.46
N ALA A 24 -13.91 4.03 -44.91
CA ALA A 24 -13.30 4.14 -43.58
C ALA A 24 -14.25 3.76 -42.43
N PHE A 25 -15.55 4.04 -42.56
CA PHE A 25 -16.54 3.87 -41.49
C PHE A 25 -17.79 3.11 -41.96
N PRO A 26 -17.66 1.81 -42.29
CA PRO A 26 -18.80 1.01 -42.71
C PRO A 26 -19.78 0.79 -41.55
N TYR A 27 -21.08 1.01 -41.79
CA TYR A 27 -22.12 0.80 -40.79
C TYR A 27 -22.15 -0.64 -40.26
N GLN A 28 -22.09 -0.80 -38.94
CA GLN A 28 -22.05 -2.12 -38.29
C GLN A 28 -23.42 -2.54 -37.75
N GLY A 29 -24.19 -1.62 -37.16
CA GLY A 29 -25.51 -1.91 -36.63
C GLY A 29 -26.02 -0.87 -35.65
N ARG A 30 -27.28 -1.01 -35.24
CA ARG A 30 -27.97 -0.04 -34.38
C ARG A 30 -27.72 -0.37 -32.91
N ILE A 31 -27.36 0.63 -32.11
CA ILE A 31 -27.30 0.55 -30.65
C ILE A 31 -28.48 1.39 -30.11
N PRO A 32 -29.56 0.74 -29.60
CA PRO A 32 -30.81 1.43 -29.27
C PRO A 32 -30.63 2.57 -28.27
N LYS A 33 -29.99 2.30 -27.14
CA LYS A 33 -29.80 3.24 -26.04
C LYS A 33 -28.57 4.12 -26.27
N THR A 34 -28.70 5.43 -26.08
CA THR A 34 -27.62 6.38 -26.34
C THR A 34 -26.53 6.31 -25.27
N GLU A 35 -26.93 6.05 -24.03
CA GLU A 35 -26.06 5.87 -22.88
C GLU A 35 -25.14 4.64 -23.01
N GLU A 36 -25.49 3.66 -23.86
CA GLU A 36 -24.69 2.46 -24.15
C GLU A 36 -23.83 2.62 -25.43
N ARG A 37 -23.57 3.85 -25.90
CA ARG A 37 -22.75 4.12 -27.09
C ARG A 37 -21.35 4.62 -26.72
N GLY A 38 -20.60 3.82 -25.97
CA GLY A 38 -19.20 4.09 -25.64
C GLY A 38 -18.23 3.80 -26.79
N ILE A 39 -17.26 4.69 -27.01
CA ILE A 39 -16.19 4.57 -28.00
C ILE A 39 -14.86 4.22 -27.32
N SER A 40 -14.05 3.34 -27.92
CA SER A 40 -12.73 2.99 -27.38
C SER A 40 -11.63 3.97 -27.84
N HIS A 41 -10.49 3.95 -27.15
CA HIS A 41 -9.32 4.74 -27.55
C HIS A 41 -8.85 4.40 -28.98
N GLU A 42 -8.79 3.12 -29.35
CA GLU A 42 -8.39 2.74 -30.71
C GLU A 42 -9.35 3.26 -31.78
N GLN A 43 -10.65 3.24 -31.51
CA GLN A 43 -11.66 3.78 -32.44
C GLN A 43 -11.51 5.30 -32.59
N LEU A 44 -11.23 6.02 -31.50
CA LEU A 44 -10.91 7.45 -31.55
C LEU A 44 -9.64 7.73 -32.36
N VAL A 45 -8.59 6.93 -32.17
CA VAL A 45 -7.36 7.02 -32.97
C VAL A 45 -7.64 6.77 -34.45
N HIS A 46 -8.51 5.82 -34.79
CA HIS A 46 -8.92 5.57 -36.17
C HIS A 46 -9.59 6.80 -36.79
N VAL A 47 -10.52 7.45 -36.08
CA VAL A 47 -11.13 8.70 -36.54
C VAL A 47 -10.10 9.82 -36.69
N LYS A 48 -9.16 9.95 -35.74
CA LYS A 48 -8.06 10.93 -35.82
C LYS A 48 -7.20 10.70 -37.05
N ILE A 49 -6.76 9.46 -37.32
CA ILE A 49 -5.90 9.14 -38.46
C ILE A 49 -6.59 9.49 -39.77
N PHE A 50 -7.88 9.14 -39.91
CA PHE A 50 -8.67 9.53 -41.07
C PHE A 50 -8.69 11.06 -41.23
N ALA A 51 -8.98 11.78 -40.15
CA ALA A 51 -9.05 13.22 -40.19
C ALA A 51 -7.70 13.88 -40.51
N GLU A 52 -6.62 13.41 -39.90
CA GLU A 52 -5.25 13.87 -40.14
C GLU A 52 -4.83 13.69 -41.60
N THR A 53 -5.17 12.55 -42.19
CA THR A 53 -4.88 12.22 -43.59
C THR A 53 -5.58 13.18 -44.55
N HIS A 54 -6.81 13.61 -44.25
CA HIS A 54 -7.66 14.34 -45.20
C HIS A 54 -7.81 15.84 -44.89
N CYS A 55 -7.49 16.30 -43.67
CA CYS A 55 -7.80 17.67 -43.24
C CYS A 55 -7.17 18.77 -44.09
N HIS A 56 -6.07 18.49 -44.81
CA HIS A 56 -5.40 19.42 -45.71
C HIS A 56 -6.24 19.86 -46.92
N SER A 57 -7.32 19.14 -47.24
CA SER A 57 -8.31 19.52 -48.26
C SER A 57 -9.55 20.20 -47.65
N TRP A 58 -9.70 20.18 -46.32
CA TRP A 58 -10.84 20.75 -45.62
C TRP A 58 -10.62 22.23 -45.27
N HIS A 59 -11.70 22.94 -44.98
CA HIS A 59 -11.68 24.32 -44.49
C HIS A 59 -12.70 24.53 -43.38
N ASP A 60 -12.51 25.58 -42.57
CA ASP A 60 -13.52 26.00 -41.60
C ASP A 60 -14.74 26.54 -42.34
N ILE A 61 -15.85 25.82 -42.28
CA ILE A 61 -17.10 26.16 -42.98
C ILE A 61 -17.68 27.50 -42.50
N LYS A 62 -17.34 27.94 -41.28
CA LYS A 62 -17.78 29.23 -40.73
C LYS A 62 -16.88 30.40 -41.12
N LYS A 63 -15.65 30.14 -41.61
CA LYS A 63 -14.71 31.19 -42.03
C LYS A 63 -14.57 31.22 -43.56
N ALA A 64 -14.22 32.40 -44.07
CA ALA A 64 -14.15 32.62 -45.52
C ALA A 64 -12.87 32.03 -46.15
N GLN A 65 -11.77 31.85 -45.40
CA GLN A 65 -10.46 31.47 -45.94
C GLN A 65 -9.65 30.62 -44.93
N GLY A 66 -8.80 29.74 -45.46
CA GLY A 66 -7.83 28.92 -44.70
C GLY A 66 -8.13 27.41 -44.74
N LYS A 67 -7.13 26.62 -45.16
CA LYS A 67 -7.18 25.15 -45.07
C LYS A 67 -6.95 24.70 -43.63
N LEU A 68 -7.62 23.63 -43.22
CA LEU A 68 -7.43 23.02 -41.91
C LEU A 68 -6.15 22.19 -41.87
N ASN A 69 -5.59 22.03 -40.68
CA ASN A 69 -4.53 21.09 -40.37
C ASN A 69 -4.83 20.41 -39.04
N ILE A 70 -4.14 19.31 -38.74
CA ILE A 70 -4.44 18.51 -37.54
C ILE A 70 -4.26 19.30 -36.23
N ALA A 71 -3.32 20.25 -36.18
CA ALA A 71 -3.06 21.10 -35.00
C ALA A 71 -4.20 22.09 -34.69
N THR A 72 -5.08 22.37 -35.64
CA THR A 72 -6.21 23.33 -35.49
C THR A 72 -7.57 22.66 -35.70
N LEU A 73 -7.59 21.43 -36.19
CA LEU A 73 -8.80 20.65 -36.39
C LEU A 73 -9.40 20.25 -35.05
N ASN A 74 -10.65 20.62 -34.78
CA ASN A 74 -11.39 20.32 -33.56
C ASN A 74 -12.76 19.70 -33.89
N LEU A 75 -13.60 19.41 -32.91
CA LEU A 75 -14.90 18.78 -33.15
C LEU A 75 -15.90 19.68 -33.88
N HIS A 76 -15.79 21.00 -33.79
CA HIS A 76 -16.60 21.91 -34.61
C HIS A 76 -16.29 21.77 -36.10
N HIS A 77 -15.06 21.37 -36.46
CA HIS A 77 -14.65 21.07 -37.83
C HIS A 77 -14.93 19.60 -38.21
N LEU A 78 -14.61 18.65 -37.32
CA LEU A 78 -14.78 17.22 -37.58
C LEU A 78 -16.25 16.83 -37.74
N ALA A 79 -17.16 17.47 -37.00
CA ALA A 79 -18.59 17.18 -37.05
C ALA A 79 -19.18 17.36 -38.46
N PRO A 80 -19.05 18.52 -39.15
CA PRO A 80 -19.56 18.68 -40.50
C PRO A 80 -18.74 17.94 -41.57
N TRP A 81 -17.42 17.76 -41.41
CA TRP A 81 -16.57 17.12 -42.43
C TRP A 81 -16.55 15.60 -42.39
N CYS A 82 -16.71 14.99 -41.21
CA CYS A 82 -16.57 13.54 -41.02
C CYS A 82 -17.79 12.92 -40.37
N ILE A 83 -18.16 13.35 -39.15
CA ILE A 83 -19.17 12.66 -38.34
C ILE A 83 -20.56 12.70 -39.01
N LYS A 84 -21.06 13.89 -39.33
CA LYS A 84 -22.40 14.06 -39.93
C LYS A 84 -22.49 13.37 -41.30
N PRO A 85 -21.56 13.57 -42.24
CA PRO A 85 -21.63 12.89 -43.53
C PRO A 85 -21.56 11.36 -43.41
N ALA A 86 -20.64 10.81 -42.61
CA ALA A 86 -20.51 9.35 -42.43
C ALA A 86 -21.76 8.71 -41.81
N THR A 87 -22.47 9.45 -40.95
CA THR A 87 -23.66 8.94 -40.25
C THR A 87 -24.99 9.23 -40.95
N ASN A 88 -24.99 10.04 -42.01
CA ASN A 88 -26.19 10.58 -42.64
C ASN A 88 -27.07 9.51 -43.31
N GLU A 89 -26.47 8.58 -44.06
CA GLU A 89 -27.21 7.54 -44.83
C GLU A 89 -28.12 6.69 -43.94
N ARG A 90 -27.71 6.46 -42.69
CA ARG A 90 -28.44 5.61 -41.72
C ARG A 90 -29.09 6.38 -40.57
N ASN A 91 -28.93 7.71 -40.53
CA ASN A 91 -29.28 8.54 -39.37
C ASN A 91 -28.86 7.86 -38.05
N CYS A 92 -27.56 7.63 -37.91
CA CYS A 92 -26.95 6.87 -36.82
C CYS A 92 -25.95 7.73 -36.01
N ALA A 93 -25.42 7.18 -34.93
CA ALA A 93 -24.30 7.74 -34.17
C ALA A 93 -22.96 7.25 -34.76
N MET A 94 -21.87 7.96 -34.52
CA MET A 94 -20.55 7.54 -35.03
C MET A 94 -20.15 6.16 -34.49
N VAL A 95 -20.47 5.85 -33.23
CA VAL A 95 -20.16 4.56 -32.60
C VAL A 95 -20.86 3.38 -33.29
N GLU A 96 -22.04 3.60 -33.89
CA GLU A 96 -22.79 2.58 -34.65
C GLU A 96 -22.07 2.19 -35.97
N LEU A 97 -21.05 2.94 -36.39
CA LEU A 97 -20.14 2.61 -37.49
C LEU A 97 -18.96 1.72 -37.05
N PHE A 98 -18.80 1.48 -35.76
CA PHE A 98 -17.75 0.60 -35.23
C PHE A 98 -18.30 -0.64 -34.51
N SER A 99 -19.58 -0.67 -34.15
CA SER A 99 -20.18 -1.80 -33.46
C SER A 99 -21.69 -1.82 -33.56
N ALA A 100 -22.27 -3.02 -33.52
CA ALA A 100 -23.71 -3.26 -33.43
C ALA A 100 -24.20 -3.61 -32.01
N SER A 101 -23.29 -3.89 -31.09
CA SER A 101 -23.63 -4.37 -29.74
C SER A 101 -23.63 -3.21 -28.74
N PRO A 102 -24.44 -3.27 -27.66
CA PRO A 102 -24.33 -2.34 -26.53
C PRO A 102 -22.91 -2.21 -25.98
N ARG A 103 -22.49 -0.97 -25.70
CA ARG A 103 -21.14 -0.59 -25.28
C ARG A 103 -21.19 0.34 -24.07
N THR A 104 -21.46 -0.21 -22.89
CA THR A 104 -21.54 0.57 -21.65
C THR A 104 -20.24 1.32 -21.38
N PRO A 105 -20.25 2.65 -21.25
CA PRO A 105 -19.05 3.44 -21.01
C PRO A 105 -18.53 3.21 -19.59
N LYS A 106 -17.21 3.06 -19.45
CA LYS A 106 -16.55 3.08 -18.14
C LYS A 106 -16.32 4.51 -17.67
N TRP A 107 -16.08 5.43 -18.61
CA TRP A 107 -15.78 6.84 -18.35
C TRP A 107 -16.72 7.76 -19.13
N PHE A 108 -17.23 8.79 -18.47
CA PHE A 108 -17.94 9.89 -19.11
C PHE A 108 -16.97 11.05 -19.37
N CYS A 109 -16.90 11.57 -20.60
CA CYS A 109 -16.01 12.68 -20.92
C CYS A 109 -16.76 14.02 -20.89
N THR A 110 -16.35 14.92 -19.98
CA THR A 110 -16.76 16.34 -20.02
C THR A 110 -15.63 17.18 -20.62
N HIS A 111 -15.95 17.95 -21.65
CA HIS A 111 -14.95 18.64 -22.47
C HIS A 111 -15.56 19.73 -23.37
N TRP A 112 -14.70 20.48 -24.05
CA TRP A 112 -15.10 21.44 -25.08
C TRP A 112 -14.74 20.95 -26.49
N TRP A 113 -15.69 21.07 -27.42
CA TRP A 113 -15.51 20.80 -28.86
C TRP A 113 -14.47 21.63 -29.60
N GLY A 114 -13.94 22.71 -29.02
CA GLY A 114 -12.98 23.60 -29.67
C GLY A 114 -11.52 23.16 -29.51
N GLU A 115 -11.25 22.21 -28.62
CA GLU A 115 -9.94 21.59 -28.45
C GLU A 115 -9.51 20.84 -29.73
N PRO A 116 -8.23 20.95 -30.16
CA PRO A 116 -7.71 20.16 -31.26
C PRO A 116 -7.91 18.65 -31.04
N ILE A 117 -8.35 17.92 -32.06
CA ILE A 117 -8.62 16.47 -31.99
C ILE A 117 -7.37 15.69 -31.59
N GLN A 118 -6.20 16.10 -32.06
CA GLN A 118 -4.93 15.47 -31.67
C GLN A 118 -4.67 15.59 -30.16
N ASP A 119 -4.98 16.73 -29.56
CA ASP A 119 -4.74 17.02 -28.16
C ASP A 119 -5.76 16.26 -27.31
N PHE A 120 -7.02 16.25 -27.73
CA PHE A 120 -8.09 15.47 -27.10
C PHE A 120 -7.76 13.97 -27.05
N VAL A 121 -7.29 13.41 -28.17
CA VAL A 121 -6.88 11.99 -28.22
C VAL A 121 -5.64 11.75 -27.38
N ALA A 122 -4.68 12.69 -27.34
CA ALA A 122 -3.52 12.60 -26.45
C ALA A 122 -3.91 12.64 -24.96
N CYS A 123 -4.95 13.40 -24.60
CA CYS A 123 -5.53 13.41 -23.25
C CYS A 123 -6.08 12.03 -22.87
N ILE A 124 -6.85 11.40 -23.75
CA ILE A 124 -7.39 10.05 -23.51
C ILE A 124 -6.27 9.00 -23.46
N ASP A 125 -5.26 9.09 -24.32
CA ASP A 125 -4.11 8.18 -24.28
C ASP A 125 -3.34 8.30 -22.95
N ARG A 126 -3.11 9.53 -22.49
CA ARG A 126 -2.43 9.78 -21.21
C ARG A 126 -3.23 9.23 -20.03
N HIS A 127 -4.55 9.40 -20.05
CA HIS A 127 -5.44 8.83 -19.04
C HIS A 127 -5.41 7.30 -19.05
N CYS A 128 -5.51 6.67 -20.23
CA CYS A 128 -5.35 5.22 -20.36
C CYS A 128 -4.00 4.74 -19.81
N ALA A 129 -2.91 5.45 -20.12
CA ALA A 129 -1.58 5.10 -19.64
C ALA A 129 -1.45 5.23 -18.11
N ALA A 130 -2.00 6.29 -17.51
CA ALA A 130 -1.93 6.51 -16.07
C ALA A 130 -2.72 5.44 -15.29
N ARG A 131 -3.94 5.15 -15.73
CA ARG A 131 -4.84 4.17 -15.10
C ARG A 131 -4.62 2.72 -15.59
N GLN A 132 -3.61 2.48 -16.44
CA GLN A 132 -3.36 1.18 -17.09
C GLN A 132 -4.58 0.56 -17.80
N LEU A 133 -5.43 1.41 -18.38
CA LEU A 133 -6.67 1.01 -19.03
C LEU A 133 -6.38 0.35 -20.39
N CYS A 134 -7.07 -0.76 -20.66
CA CYS A 134 -6.99 -1.43 -21.97
C CYS A 134 -7.59 -0.53 -23.06
N ARG A 135 -6.77 -0.12 -24.03
CA ARG A 135 -7.14 0.81 -25.12
C ARG A 135 -8.24 0.29 -26.06
N GLN A 136 -8.37 -1.03 -26.15
CA GLN A 136 -9.37 -1.72 -26.97
C GLN A 136 -10.71 -1.86 -26.25
N LYS A 137 -10.67 -2.16 -24.94
CA LYS A 137 -11.83 -2.56 -24.15
C LYS A 137 -12.44 -1.42 -23.34
N THR A 138 -11.65 -0.44 -22.94
CA THR A 138 -12.15 0.68 -22.13
C THR A 138 -12.92 1.64 -23.01
N LEU A 139 -14.14 1.97 -22.59
CA LEU A 139 -15.09 2.76 -23.36
C LEU A 139 -15.33 4.11 -22.70
N TYR A 140 -15.32 5.14 -23.54
CA TYR A 140 -15.59 6.53 -23.18
C TYR A 140 -16.92 6.96 -23.80
N TRP A 141 -17.79 7.59 -23.02
CA TRP A 141 -18.94 8.29 -23.58
C TRP A 141 -18.54 9.70 -23.93
N ILE A 142 -18.60 10.04 -25.23
CA ILE A 142 -18.23 11.35 -25.75
C ILE A 142 -19.37 11.84 -26.64
N CYS A 143 -19.93 13.00 -26.28
CA CYS A 143 -21.19 13.49 -26.83
C CYS A 143 -21.20 13.62 -28.37
N ALA A 144 -20.07 13.95 -29.00
CA ALA A 144 -19.96 14.07 -30.45
C ALA A 144 -20.08 12.73 -31.20
N TYR A 145 -19.66 11.63 -30.57
CA TYR A 145 -19.63 10.30 -31.18
C TYR A 145 -20.83 9.43 -30.77
N ALA A 146 -21.35 9.61 -29.55
CA ALA A 146 -22.44 8.82 -29.00
C ALA A 146 -23.84 9.33 -29.43
N ASN A 147 -24.04 10.65 -29.46
CA ASN A 147 -25.32 11.22 -29.87
C ASN A 147 -25.50 11.15 -31.40
N ARG A 148 -26.75 10.99 -31.84
CA ARG A 148 -27.10 11.13 -33.26
C ARG A 148 -27.10 12.60 -33.63
N GLN A 149 -26.06 13.05 -34.33
CA GLN A 149 -25.84 14.46 -34.65
C GLN A 149 -26.89 15.08 -35.59
N HIS A 150 -27.72 14.24 -36.23
CA HIS A 150 -28.85 14.67 -37.07
C HIS A 150 -30.18 14.79 -36.30
N ALA A 151 -30.25 14.23 -35.09
CA ALA A 151 -31.44 14.18 -34.24
C ALA A 151 -31.15 14.63 -32.80
N LEU A 152 -30.23 15.60 -32.63
CA LEU A 152 -29.73 15.99 -31.32
C LEU A 152 -30.83 16.50 -30.37
N GLY A 153 -31.93 17.05 -30.90
CA GLY A 153 -33.08 17.47 -30.10
C GLY A 153 -33.83 16.32 -29.40
N GLU A 154 -33.69 15.08 -29.87
CA GLU A 154 -34.20 13.89 -29.17
C GLU A 154 -33.33 13.49 -27.98
N GLU A 155 -32.05 13.90 -27.99
CA GLU A 155 -31.05 13.59 -26.96
C GLU A 155 -30.97 14.70 -25.89
N LEU A 156 -31.17 15.96 -26.31
CA LEU A 156 -31.23 17.17 -25.49
C LEU A 156 -32.69 17.58 -25.24
N VAL A 157 -33.38 16.80 -24.41
CA VAL A 157 -34.77 17.06 -24.02
C VAL A 157 -34.88 18.16 -22.94
N ARG A 158 -36.08 18.73 -22.78
CA ARG A 158 -36.37 19.87 -21.88
C ARG A 158 -35.88 19.69 -20.44
N ASP A 159 -35.90 18.48 -19.91
CA ASP A 159 -35.39 18.17 -18.58
C ASP A 159 -33.94 17.70 -18.68
N PRO A 160 -32.97 18.47 -18.15
CA PRO A 160 -31.55 18.09 -18.16
C PRO A 160 -31.28 16.72 -17.50
N LYS A 161 -32.08 16.30 -16.51
CA LYS A 161 -31.97 14.97 -15.86
C LYS A 161 -32.45 13.81 -16.75
N LYS A 162 -33.11 14.09 -17.88
CA LYS A 162 -33.58 13.06 -18.84
C LYS A 162 -32.76 12.98 -20.12
N THR A 163 -31.75 13.83 -20.26
CA THR A 163 -30.84 13.87 -21.41
C THR A 163 -29.99 12.60 -21.51
N SER A 164 -29.46 12.33 -22.70
CA SER A 164 -28.50 11.23 -22.90
C SER A 164 -27.23 11.39 -22.05
N PHE A 165 -26.87 12.63 -21.71
CA PHE A 165 -25.72 12.99 -20.88
C PHE A 165 -25.88 12.45 -19.46
N TYR A 166 -27.01 12.78 -18.81
CA TYR A 166 -27.31 12.28 -17.47
C TYR A 166 -27.38 10.75 -17.43
N LYS A 167 -28.07 10.14 -18.40
CA LYS A 167 -28.18 8.68 -18.50
C LYS A 167 -26.83 8.00 -18.65
N ALA A 168 -25.91 8.56 -19.44
CA ALA A 168 -24.56 8.04 -19.58
C ALA A 168 -23.73 8.16 -18.27
N MET A 169 -23.84 9.28 -17.55
CA MET A 169 -23.20 9.46 -16.24
C MET A 169 -23.70 8.46 -15.18
N CYS A 170 -24.97 8.03 -15.25
CA CYS A 170 -25.49 6.97 -14.39
C CYS A 170 -24.87 5.59 -14.64
N LEU A 171 -24.33 5.36 -15.84
CA LEU A 171 -23.70 4.10 -16.22
C LEU A 171 -22.19 4.05 -15.94
N ALA A 172 -21.50 5.20 -15.98
CA ALA A 172 -20.05 5.29 -15.83
C ALA A 172 -19.56 5.02 -14.40
N ASP A 173 -18.27 4.67 -14.28
CA ASP A 173 -17.54 4.55 -13.01
C ASP A 173 -16.73 5.82 -12.69
N GLY A 174 -16.38 6.59 -13.72
CA GLY A 174 -15.58 7.80 -13.60
C GLY A 174 -15.96 8.88 -14.61
N LEU A 175 -15.56 10.11 -14.31
CA LEU A 175 -15.67 11.28 -15.16
C LEU A 175 -14.26 11.77 -15.53
N LEU A 176 -14.02 11.91 -16.83
CA LEU A 176 -12.79 12.47 -17.39
C LEU A 176 -13.06 13.92 -17.82
N LEU A 177 -12.49 14.88 -17.08
CA LEU A 177 -12.51 16.30 -17.39
C LEU A 177 -11.28 16.64 -18.26
N ILE A 178 -11.51 17.01 -19.51
CA ILE A 178 -10.44 17.42 -20.43
C ILE A 178 -10.42 18.94 -20.56
N LEU A 179 -9.31 19.55 -20.17
CA LEU A 179 -9.09 20.98 -20.15
C LEU A 179 -8.19 21.44 -21.30
N ASP A 180 -8.59 22.52 -21.95
CA ASP A 180 -7.78 23.26 -22.91
C ASP A 180 -6.75 24.17 -22.20
N ASN A 181 -5.58 24.33 -22.80
CA ASN A 181 -4.46 25.10 -22.25
C ASN A 181 -4.32 26.51 -22.85
N ILE A 182 -5.29 26.97 -23.66
CA ILE A 182 -5.28 28.29 -24.30
C ILE A 182 -6.37 29.16 -23.64
N GLY A 183 -6.01 29.84 -22.55
CA GLY A 183 -6.99 30.60 -21.78
C GLY A 183 -7.81 29.70 -20.86
N PRO A 184 -8.85 30.20 -20.21
CA PRO A 184 -9.23 29.94 -18.80
C PRO A 184 -9.68 28.51 -18.41
N ALA A 185 -9.38 27.47 -19.19
CA ALA A 185 -10.07 26.19 -19.21
C ALA A 185 -11.55 26.41 -19.52
N THR A 186 -11.84 26.48 -20.82
CA THR A 186 -13.17 26.71 -21.38
C THR A 186 -14.24 25.78 -20.81
N PRO A 187 -14.00 24.49 -20.47
CA PRO A 187 -14.98 23.67 -19.75
C PRO A 187 -15.54 24.34 -18.49
N PHE A 188 -14.73 25.07 -17.71
CA PHE A 188 -15.19 25.79 -16.52
C PHE A 188 -16.08 27.01 -16.84
N GLN A 189 -16.18 27.41 -18.10
CA GLN A 189 -17.02 28.51 -18.54
C GLN A 189 -18.33 28.04 -19.17
N ARG A 190 -18.59 26.73 -19.20
CA ARG A 190 -19.75 26.16 -19.90
C ARG A 190 -20.73 25.58 -18.91
N VAL A 191 -21.99 26.01 -19.02
CA VAL A 191 -23.05 25.61 -18.09
C VAL A 191 -23.31 24.10 -18.13
N TRP A 192 -23.23 23.48 -19.33
CA TRP A 192 -23.33 22.03 -19.48
C TRP A 192 -22.21 21.28 -18.76
N CYS A 193 -20.95 21.73 -18.89
CA CYS A 193 -19.82 21.09 -18.21
C CYS A 193 -19.96 21.22 -16.69
N ALA A 194 -20.35 22.39 -16.20
CA ALA A 194 -20.58 22.61 -14.77
C ALA A 194 -21.75 21.75 -14.23
N TYR A 195 -22.83 21.62 -15.00
CA TYR A 195 -23.94 20.72 -14.68
C TYR A 195 -23.51 19.25 -14.66
N GLU A 196 -22.78 18.78 -15.68
CA GLU A 196 -22.22 17.43 -15.74
C GLU A 196 -21.33 17.13 -14.53
N LEU A 197 -20.42 18.05 -14.19
CA LEU A 197 -19.54 17.93 -13.03
C LEU A 197 -20.33 17.86 -11.72
N PHE A 198 -21.36 18.70 -11.56
CA PHE A 198 -22.19 18.67 -10.36
C PHE A 198 -22.98 17.36 -10.25
N MET A 199 -23.67 16.97 -11.32
CA MET A 199 -24.42 15.71 -11.38
C MET A 199 -23.51 14.52 -11.10
N ALA A 200 -22.33 14.44 -11.72
CA ALA A 200 -21.43 13.29 -11.55
C ALA A 200 -20.78 13.19 -10.16
N LEU A 201 -20.42 14.33 -9.54
CA LEU A 201 -19.51 14.36 -8.39
C LEU A 201 -20.18 14.71 -7.06
N ILE A 202 -21.38 15.27 -7.09
CA ILE A 202 -21.98 15.92 -5.92
C ILE A 202 -23.45 15.53 -5.73
N ASP A 203 -24.25 15.40 -6.80
CA ASP A 203 -25.70 15.17 -6.68
C ASP A 203 -26.04 14.01 -5.74
N GLU A 204 -26.66 14.36 -4.62
CA GLU A 204 -27.01 13.44 -3.53
C GLU A 204 -28.18 12.51 -3.91
N ASP A 205 -28.94 12.87 -4.96
CA ASP A 205 -30.05 12.07 -5.48
C ASP A 205 -29.57 10.85 -6.32
N ARG A 206 -28.26 10.70 -6.54
CA ARG A 206 -27.72 9.57 -7.32
C ARG A 206 -27.78 8.27 -6.54
N GLU A 207 -28.30 7.23 -7.20
CA GLU A 207 -28.33 5.85 -6.65
C GLU A 207 -26.92 5.26 -6.45
N LYS A 208 -25.96 5.66 -7.30
CA LYS A 208 -24.57 5.22 -7.25
C LYS A 208 -23.69 6.25 -6.54
N PRO A 209 -22.58 5.83 -5.91
CA PRO A 209 -21.61 6.76 -5.32
C PRO A 209 -21.09 7.77 -6.36
N PRO A 210 -20.60 8.95 -5.93
CA PRO A 210 -19.96 9.92 -6.80
C PRO A 210 -18.91 9.29 -7.71
N LEU A 211 -18.84 9.74 -8.96
CA LEU A 211 -17.86 9.25 -9.93
C LEU A 211 -16.44 9.69 -9.53
N LEU A 212 -15.43 8.90 -9.90
CA LEU A 212 -14.03 9.33 -9.84
C LEU A 212 -13.81 10.54 -10.76
N LEU A 213 -13.10 11.58 -10.30
CA LEU A 213 -12.73 12.73 -11.12
C LEU A 213 -11.27 12.65 -11.60
N ASP A 214 -11.08 12.38 -12.90
CA ASP A 214 -9.77 12.53 -13.52
C ASP A 214 -9.73 13.78 -14.38
N THR A 215 -8.71 14.62 -14.17
CA THR A 215 -8.54 15.88 -14.91
C THR A 215 -7.29 15.79 -15.77
N VAL A 216 -7.43 16.02 -17.07
CA VAL A 216 -6.33 15.96 -18.04
C VAL A 216 -6.23 17.27 -18.78
N ALA A 217 -5.00 17.74 -18.99
CA ALA A 217 -4.72 18.92 -19.80
C ALA A 217 -3.55 18.64 -20.74
N HIS A 218 -3.69 19.05 -22.01
CA HIS A 218 -2.60 19.03 -22.97
C HIS A 218 -1.97 20.42 -23.10
N THR A 219 -0.64 20.48 -23.02
CA THR A 219 0.15 21.69 -23.18
C THR A 219 1.23 21.50 -24.23
N GLN A 220 1.90 22.57 -24.66
CA GLN A 220 3.06 22.45 -25.55
C GLN A 220 4.20 21.58 -24.96
N ALA A 221 4.30 21.48 -23.63
CA ALA A 221 5.30 20.66 -22.95
C ALA A 221 4.89 19.18 -22.82
N GLY A 222 3.62 18.85 -23.07
CA GLY A 222 3.07 17.50 -22.97
C GLY A 222 1.70 17.45 -22.32
N THR A 223 1.21 16.21 -22.12
CA THR A 223 -0.09 15.91 -21.52
C THR A 223 0.07 15.47 -20.07
N TYR A 224 -0.67 16.09 -19.16
CA TYR A 224 -0.60 15.84 -17.73
C TYR A 224 -1.97 15.46 -17.18
N VAL A 225 -1.98 14.64 -16.12
CA VAL A 225 -3.20 14.11 -15.51
C VAL A 225 -3.14 14.23 -13.99
N LEU A 226 -4.25 14.66 -13.40
CA LEU A 226 -4.60 14.49 -12.00
C LEU A 226 -5.63 13.37 -11.92
N THR A 227 -5.45 12.44 -10.98
CA THR A 227 -6.44 11.36 -10.77
C THR A 227 -7.13 11.50 -9.44
N ASP A 228 -8.39 11.11 -9.35
CA ASP A 228 -9.01 10.86 -8.06
C ASP A 228 -8.55 9.50 -7.51
N GLY A 229 -8.06 9.49 -6.27
CA GLY A 229 -7.42 8.33 -5.67
C GLY A 229 -6.16 7.84 -6.40
N LEU A 230 -5.76 6.61 -6.07
CA LEU A 230 -4.62 5.90 -6.65
C LEU A 230 -5.00 5.23 -7.99
N THR A 231 -4.01 5.08 -8.87
CA THR A 231 -4.12 4.17 -10.02
C THR A 231 -3.97 2.71 -9.56
N ASP A 232 -4.39 1.74 -10.37
CA ASP A 232 -4.31 0.31 -10.00
C ASP A 232 -2.89 -0.11 -9.60
N ALA A 233 -1.87 0.35 -10.32
CA ALA A 233 -0.47 0.07 -9.99
C ALA A 233 -0.01 0.70 -8.66
N GLU A 234 -0.50 1.90 -8.35
CA GLU A 234 -0.22 2.56 -7.08
C GLU A 234 -0.98 1.86 -5.94
N ALA A 235 -2.23 1.45 -6.18
CA ALA A 235 -3.00 0.67 -5.23
C ALA A 235 -2.33 -0.69 -4.94
N GLU A 236 -1.82 -1.40 -5.95
CA GLU A 236 -1.04 -2.63 -5.76
C GLU A 236 0.21 -2.41 -4.90
N VAL A 237 0.91 -1.28 -5.07
CA VAL A 237 2.05 -0.91 -4.22
C VAL A 237 1.60 -0.68 -2.78
N ARG A 238 0.47 0.00 -2.59
CA ARG A 238 -0.12 0.23 -1.26
C ARG A 238 -0.51 -1.09 -0.60
N ASP A 239 -1.24 -1.94 -1.31
CA ASP A 239 -1.75 -3.24 -0.83
C ASP A 239 -0.61 -4.24 -0.59
N ALA A 240 0.51 -4.11 -1.29
CA ALA A 240 1.74 -4.85 -1.02
C ALA A 240 2.48 -4.39 0.26
N GLY A 241 1.91 -3.46 1.02
CA GLY A 241 2.42 -2.94 2.30
C GLY A 241 3.34 -1.73 2.16
N PHE A 242 3.23 -0.96 1.07
CA PHE A 242 4.05 0.25 0.84
C PHE A 242 3.19 1.51 0.56
N PRO A 243 2.26 1.90 1.45
CA PRO A 243 1.37 3.06 1.27
C PRO A 243 2.11 4.35 0.90
N ALA A 244 3.11 4.75 1.68
CA ALA A 244 3.90 5.96 1.42
C ALA A 244 4.58 5.99 0.02
N SER A 245 4.91 4.82 -0.54
CA SER A 245 5.47 4.74 -1.90
C SER A 245 4.41 4.96 -2.97
N ALA A 246 3.23 4.35 -2.82
CA ALA A 246 2.10 4.59 -3.70
C ALA A 246 1.72 6.06 -3.77
N ASP A 247 1.65 6.70 -2.61
CA ASP A 247 1.33 8.12 -2.48
C ASP A 247 2.42 9.02 -3.06
N SER A 248 3.69 8.63 -2.93
CA SER A 248 4.83 9.32 -3.57
C SER A 248 4.76 9.24 -5.10
N PHE A 249 4.44 8.07 -5.67
CA PHE A 249 4.29 7.90 -7.11
C PHE A 249 3.19 8.78 -7.69
N LYS A 250 2.03 8.79 -7.03
CA LYS A 250 0.92 9.67 -7.38
C LYS A 250 1.37 11.13 -7.39
N SER A 251 2.00 11.58 -6.31
CA SER A 251 2.44 12.98 -6.18
C SER A 251 3.48 13.39 -7.23
N LEU A 252 4.46 12.54 -7.54
CA LEU A 252 5.45 12.83 -8.57
C LEU A 252 4.82 12.97 -9.96
N ARG A 253 3.88 12.08 -10.29
CA ARG A 253 3.15 12.14 -11.57
C ARG A 253 2.34 13.43 -11.69
N GLU A 254 1.68 13.85 -10.61
CA GLU A 254 0.76 14.98 -10.58
C GLU A 254 1.48 16.34 -10.45
N LEU A 255 2.72 16.36 -9.95
CA LEU A 255 3.51 17.58 -9.82
C LEU A 255 3.72 18.28 -11.17
N CYS A 256 3.73 17.55 -12.27
CA CYS A 256 3.89 18.12 -13.61
C CYS A 256 2.61 18.82 -14.13
N PHE A 257 1.46 18.65 -13.48
CA PHE A 257 0.21 19.25 -13.92
C PHE A 257 0.22 20.79 -13.78
N HIS A 258 -0.35 21.47 -14.78
CA HIS A 258 -0.43 22.93 -14.82
C HIS A 258 -1.56 23.45 -13.91
N ILE A 259 -1.32 23.49 -12.60
CA ILE A 259 -2.32 23.79 -11.57
C ILE A 259 -2.99 25.17 -11.66
N GLU A 260 -2.41 26.15 -12.36
CA GLU A 260 -3.02 27.47 -12.51
C GLU A 260 -4.39 27.42 -13.18
N VAL A 261 -4.59 26.43 -14.07
CA VAL A 261 -5.87 26.22 -14.76
C VAL A 261 -7.00 25.86 -13.79
N MET A 262 -6.68 25.28 -12.63
CA MET A 262 -7.67 24.86 -11.62
C MET A 262 -8.26 26.06 -10.88
N LYS A 263 -7.58 27.21 -10.90
CA LYS A 263 -8.10 28.45 -10.30
C LYS A 263 -9.44 28.84 -10.92
N THR A 264 -9.58 28.76 -12.24
CA THR A 264 -10.86 29.08 -12.90
C THR A 264 -11.97 28.13 -12.46
N GLY A 265 -11.67 26.84 -12.27
CA GLY A 265 -12.63 25.88 -11.73
C GLY A 265 -13.05 26.21 -10.30
N MET A 266 -12.10 26.61 -9.44
CA MET A 266 -12.38 27.05 -8.08
C MET A 266 -13.17 28.36 -7.99
N ASP A 267 -13.04 29.22 -9.00
CA ASP A 267 -13.72 30.51 -9.13
C ASP A 267 -15.00 30.42 -10.00
N LEU A 268 -15.41 29.21 -10.41
CA LEU A 268 -16.56 28.99 -11.28
C LEU A 268 -17.85 29.51 -10.64
N ARG A 269 -18.61 30.28 -11.43
CA ARG A 269 -19.99 30.67 -11.13
C ARG A 269 -20.90 30.15 -12.23
N LEU A 270 -21.79 29.22 -11.87
CA LEU A 270 -22.78 28.63 -12.77
C LEU A 270 -23.62 29.67 -13.51
N GLN A 271 -24.02 30.74 -12.82
CA GLN A 271 -24.87 31.80 -13.36
C GLN A 271 -24.21 32.49 -14.56
N ASP A 272 -22.89 32.64 -14.51
CA ASP A 272 -22.09 33.32 -15.54
C ASP A 272 -21.65 32.37 -16.67
N ALA A 273 -21.92 31.07 -16.53
CA ALA A 273 -21.50 30.06 -17.48
C ALA A 273 -22.32 30.12 -18.78
N LYS A 274 -21.67 29.81 -19.91
CA LYS A 274 -22.23 30.00 -21.25
C LYS A 274 -22.83 28.71 -21.81
N ALA A 275 -23.89 28.86 -22.60
CA ALA A 275 -24.45 27.81 -23.44
C ALA A 275 -24.44 28.23 -24.92
N THR A 276 -24.46 27.26 -25.82
CA THR A 276 -24.68 27.54 -27.25
C THR A 276 -26.16 27.91 -27.52
N ARG A 277 -27.08 27.36 -26.72
CA ARG A 277 -28.52 27.64 -26.78
C ARG A 277 -28.92 28.25 -25.44
N GLU A 278 -29.51 29.44 -25.46
CA GLU A 278 -29.96 30.13 -24.24
C GLU A 278 -31.02 29.34 -23.45
N GLU A 279 -31.82 28.50 -24.13
CA GLU A 279 -32.76 27.61 -23.45
C GLU A 279 -32.07 26.58 -22.55
N ASP A 280 -30.90 26.06 -22.95
CA ASP A 280 -30.15 25.09 -22.13
C ASP A 280 -29.68 25.75 -20.82
N HIS A 281 -29.20 27.00 -20.89
CA HIS A 281 -28.79 27.76 -19.72
C HIS A 281 -29.96 27.95 -18.75
N ARG A 282 -31.12 28.37 -19.27
CA ARG A 282 -32.33 28.52 -18.46
C ARG A 282 -32.81 27.20 -17.85
N HIS A 283 -32.93 26.14 -18.65
CA HIS A 283 -33.40 24.83 -18.20
C HIS A 283 -32.48 24.24 -17.12
N ILE A 284 -31.15 24.39 -17.27
CA ILE A 284 -30.18 23.91 -16.28
C ILE A 284 -30.29 24.68 -14.98
N LEU A 285 -30.29 26.03 -15.02
CA LEU A 285 -30.38 26.83 -13.80
C LEU A 285 -31.71 26.61 -13.07
N ASN A 286 -32.83 26.53 -13.79
CA ASN A 286 -34.13 26.24 -13.17
C ASN A 286 -34.20 24.82 -12.61
N SER A 287 -33.58 23.83 -13.28
CA SER A 287 -33.45 22.47 -12.78
C SER A 287 -32.63 22.42 -11.47
N LEU A 288 -31.49 23.12 -11.42
CA LEU A 288 -30.67 23.22 -10.21
C LEU A 288 -31.36 23.99 -9.07
N ALA A 289 -32.22 24.95 -9.39
CA ALA A 289 -33.06 25.63 -8.40
C ALA A 289 -34.19 24.73 -7.85
N GLY A 290 -34.39 23.53 -8.42
CA GLY A 290 -35.45 22.62 -8.00
C GLY A 290 -36.84 23.01 -8.52
N LYS A 291 -36.92 23.83 -9.58
CA LYS A 291 -38.19 24.19 -10.21
C LYS A 291 -38.83 22.97 -10.87
N GLN A 292 -40.17 22.94 -10.90
CA GLN A 292 -40.94 21.86 -11.51
C GLN A 292 -40.82 21.86 -13.04
N GLN A 293 -41.17 20.74 -13.67
CA GLN A 293 -41.04 20.56 -15.13
C GLN A 293 -41.67 21.68 -15.97
N HIS A 294 -42.80 22.24 -15.51
CA HIS A 294 -43.52 23.28 -16.24
C HIS A 294 -42.87 24.67 -16.11
N GLU A 295 -42.05 24.89 -15.09
CA GLU A 295 -41.37 26.14 -14.72
C GLU A 295 -39.95 26.24 -15.32
N LEU A 296 -39.47 25.21 -16.04
CA LEU A 296 -38.11 25.20 -16.57
C LEU A 296 -37.84 26.30 -17.60
N ASP A 297 -38.88 26.79 -18.30
CA ASP A 297 -38.77 27.88 -19.28
C ASP A 297 -38.81 29.28 -18.66
N ASP A 298 -39.06 29.39 -17.36
CA ASP A 298 -39.11 30.66 -16.64
C ASP A 298 -37.74 31.34 -16.65
N GLU A 299 -37.71 32.63 -16.38
CA GLU A 299 -36.43 33.33 -16.21
C GLU A 299 -35.70 32.75 -14.97
N PRO A 300 -34.42 32.38 -15.08
CA PRO A 300 -33.64 31.91 -13.94
C PRO A 300 -33.47 32.99 -12.89
N ASP A 301 -33.40 32.59 -11.63
CA ASP A 301 -33.08 33.52 -10.56
C ASP A 301 -31.65 34.06 -10.73
N SER A 302 -31.42 35.34 -10.43
CA SER A 302 -30.06 35.89 -10.49
C SER A 302 -29.15 35.28 -9.42
N GLU A 303 -29.73 34.89 -8.28
CA GLU A 303 -29.07 34.21 -7.16
C GLU A 303 -30.03 33.19 -6.55
N HIS A 304 -29.49 32.04 -6.13
CA HIS A 304 -30.27 30.97 -5.49
C HIS A 304 -29.36 30.18 -4.53
N GLU A 305 -29.91 29.63 -3.45
CA GLU A 305 -29.14 28.87 -2.46
C GLU A 305 -28.47 27.64 -3.11
N ASN A 306 -29.21 26.91 -3.95
CA ASN A 306 -28.64 25.78 -4.70
C ASN A 306 -27.51 26.19 -5.65
N TYR A 307 -27.54 27.39 -6.25
CA TYR A 307 -26.42 27.85 -7.09
C TYR A 307 -25.18 28.08 -6.24
N THR A 308 -25.37 28.70 -5.07
CA THR A 308 -24.30 28.90 -4.08
C THR A 308 -23.72 27.57 -3.60
N LYS A 309 -24.58 26.59 -3.29
CA LYS A 309 -24.19 25.23 -2.92
C LYS A 309 -23.34 24.58 -4.00
N VAL A 310 -23.82 24.56 -5.25
CA VAL A 310 -23.12 23.91 -6.36
C VAL A 310 -21.78 24.58 -6.65
N ASN A 311 -21.73 25.92 -6.72
CA ASN A 311 -20.49 26.66 -6.96
C ASN A 311 -19.44 26.35 -5.87
N ALA A 312 -19.85 26.35 -4.60
CA ALA A 312 -18.96 26.07 -3.47
C ALA A 312 -18.45 24.61 -3.48
N GLN A 313 -19.33 23.64 -3.72
CA GLN A 313 -18.96 22.22 -3.73
C GLN A 313 -18.07 21.87 -4.94
N LEU A 314 -18.35 22.41 -6.13
CA LEU A 314 -17.47 22.26 -7.29
C LEU A 314 -16.11 22.89 -7.03
N GLY A 315 -16.08 24.12 -6.49
CA GLY A 315 -14.82 24.77 -6.15
C GLY A 315 -13.99 23.99 -5.14
N SER A 316 -14.63 23.45 -4.09
CA SER A 316 -13.99 22.57 -3.12
C SER A 316 -13.46 21.27 -3.76
N ARG A 317 -14.20 20.65 -4.68
CA ARG A 317 -13.74 19.46 -5.42
C ARG A 317 -12.47 19.74 -6.23
N PHE A 318 -12.40 20.87 -6.93
CA PHE A 318 -11.21 21.26 -7.67
C PHE A 318 -10.02 21.60 -6.76
N ALA A 319 -10.29 22.25 -5.62
CA ALA A 319 -9.28 22.53 -4.60
C ALA A 319 -8.63 21.25 -4.07
N LEU A 320 -9.42 20.20 -3.81
CA LEU A 320 -8.93 18.89 -3.40
C LEU A 320 -8.15 18.18 -4.51
N ALA A 321 -8.68 18.19 -5.74
CA ALA A 321 -8.03 17.56 -6.89
C ALA A 321 -6.62 18.10 -7.16
N CYS A 322 -6.38 19.39 -6.90
CA CYS A 322 -5.05 20.00 -7.06
C CYS A 322 -4.29 20.24 -5.75
N PHE A 323 -4.81 19.80 -4.59
CA PHE A 323 -4.26 20.13 -3.27
C PHE A 323 -2.77 19.79 -3.16
N GLY A 324 -2.41 18.53 -3.39
CA GLY A 324 -1.02 18.06 -3.28
C GLY A 324 -0.04 18.83 -4.17
N PRO A 325 -0.27 18.88 -5.50
CA PRO A 325 0.60 19.66 -6.40
C PRO A 325 0.62 21.17 -6.08
N ALA A 326 -0.48 21.76 -5.62
CA ALA A 326 -0.54 23.17 -5.23
C ALA A 326 0.28 23.47 -3.98
N VAL A 327 0.25 22.57 -3.00
CA VAL A 327 1.08 22.63 -1.79
C VAL A 327 2.56 22.49 -2.14
N MET A 328 2.93 21.46 -2.91
CA MET A 328 4.32 21.19 -3.28
C MET A 328 4.96 22.34 -4.07
N LYS A 329 4.17 23.06 -4.87
CA LYS A 329 4.61 24.25 -5.63
C LYS A 329 4.50 25.56 -4.85
N GLY A 330 4.15 25.54 -3.55
CA GLY A 330 3.94 26.75 -2.74
C GLY A 330 2.83 27.68 -3.28
N SER A 331 1.90 27.14 -4.07
CA SER A 331 0.91 27.89 -4.84
C SER A 331 -0.51 27.82 -4.26
N ALA A 332 -0.75 26.99 -3.23
CA ALA A 332 -2.05 26.78 -2.60
C ALA A 332 -2.75 28.09 -2.16
N ARG A 333 -1.99 29.03 -1.57
CA ARG A 333 -2.51 30.35 -1.16
C ARG A 333 -2.93 31.20 -2.37
N ARG A 334 -2.10 31.28 -3.42
CA ARG A 334 -2.38 32.06 -4.64
C ARG A 334 -3.60 31.52 -5.39
N LEU A 335 -3.73 30.20 -5.46
CA LEU A 335 -4.86 29.54 -6.11
C LEU A 335 -6.16 29.72 -5.33
N GLY A 336 -6.09 29.92 -4.00
CA GLY A 336 -7.27 30.08 -3.15
C GLY A 336 -7.88 28.76 -2.71
N VAL A 337 -7.07 27.69 -2.64
CA VAL A 337 -7.47 26.32 -2.22
C VAL A 337 -8.24 26.37 -0.90
N ALA A 338 -7.67 27.02 0.10
CA ALA A 338 -8.25 27.08 1.43
C ALA A 338 -9.59 27.86 1.47
N ARG A 339 -9.72 28.92 0.65
CA ARG A 339 -10.97 29.67 0.51
C ARG A 339 -12.06 28.80 -0.15
N ALA A 340 -11.71 28.02 -1.18
CA ALA A 340 -12.63 27.13 -1.85
C ALA A 340 -13.12 25.99 -0.94
N LEU A 341 -12.23 25.41 -0.12
CA LEU A 341 -12.62 24.43 0.90
C LEU A 341 -13.57 25.03 1.94
N GLN A 342 -13.25 26.22 2.46
CA GLN A 342 -14.07 26.89 3.48
C GLN A 342 -15.45 27.32 2.97
N ALA A 343 -15.58 27.63 1.68
CA ALA A 343 -16.85 28.00 1.07
C ALA A 343 -17.85 26.84 1.05
N ASP A 344 -17.37 25.59 1.00
CA ASP A 344 -18.19 24.38 0.99
C ASP A 344 -18.69 24.02 2.39
N ARG A 345 -19.72 24.75 2.84
CA ARG A 345 -20.39 24.53 4.13
C ARG A 345 -21.25 23.27 4.17
N TRP A 346 -21.40 22.56 3.05
CA TRP A 346 -22.21 21.34 2.95
C TRP A 346 -21.37 20.08 3.09
N ARG A 347 -20.05 20.17 2.90
CA ARG A 347 -19.12 19.05 3.09
C ARG A 347 -19.20 18.46 4.49
N ARG A 348 -19.40 17.15 4.55
CA ARG A 348 -19.42 16.37 5.79
C ARG A 348 -18.14 15.56 6.01
N GLN A 349 -17.41 15.26 4.96
CA GLN A 349 -16.18 14.47 5.02
C GLN A 349 -15.03 15.17 4.31
N LEU A 350 -13.87 15.16 4.95
CA LEU A 350 -12.62 15.66 4.41
C LEU A 350 -11.48 14.71 4.76
N VAL A 351 -10.72 14.32 3.74
CA VAL A 351 -9.49 13.53 3.86
C VAL A 351 -8.38 14.34 3.22
N LEU A 352 -7.30 14.61 3.97
CA LEU A 352 -6.14 15.36 3.49
C LEU A 352 -4.85 14.65 3.90
N ASP A 353 -4.07 14.26 2.90
CA ASP A 353 -2.66 13.85 3.07
C ASP A 353 -1.78 15.11 3.06
N VAL A 354 -1.14 15.38 4.20
CA VAL A 354 -0.38 16.61 4.46
C VAL A 354 1.09 16.35 4.80
N ASN A 355 1.53 15.08 4.72
CA ASN A 355 2.92 14.61 4.79
C ASN A 355 3.87 15.28 3.80
N LYS A 356 3.28 15.94 2.80
CA LYS A 356 3.95 16.53 1.64
C LYS A 356 4.03 18.06 1.74
N LEU A 357 3.58 18.67 2.84
CA LEU A 357 3.77 20.10 3.06
C LEU A 357 5.29 20.41 3.19
N PRO A 358 5.79 21.49 2.58
CA PRO A 358 7.19 21.91 2.75
C PRO A 358 7.52 22.24 4.21
N LYS A 359 8.83 22.25 4.53
CA LYS A 359 9.50 22.24 5.86
C LYS A 359 9.13 23.35 6.89
N GLU A 360 8.02 24.06 6.75
CA GLU A 360 7.47 24.98 7.74
C GLU A 360 6.08 24.49 8.23
N PRO A 361 6.00 23.51 9.14
CA PRO A 361 4.77 22.74 9.30
C PRO A 361 3.77 23.39 10.25
N ASP A 362 4.19 23.94 11.40
CA ASP A 362 3.23 24.45 12.38
C ASP A 362 2.40 25.61 11.83
N SER A 363 3.03 26.58 11.13
CA SER A 363 2.33 27.70 10.48
C SER A 363 1.41 27.25 9.35
N ASN A 364 1.84 26.28 8.55
CA ASN A 364 1.03 25.71 7.47
C ASN A 364 -0.16 24.91 8.01
N LEU A 365 0.04 24.20 9.11
CA LEU A 365 -0.96 23.41 9.81
C LEU A 365 -1.99 24.33 10.48
N VAL A 366 -1.58 25.44 11.11
CA VAL A 366 -2.49 26.52 11.57
C VAL A 366 -3.30 27.07 10.39
N ALA A 367 -2.62 27.47 9.30
CA ALA A 367 -3.27 28.08 8.15
C ALA A 367 -4.26 27.15 7.45
N MET A 368 -3.99 25.84 7.46
CA MET A 368 -4.91 24.82 6.98
C MET A 368 -6.10 24.65 7.95
N ALA A 369 -5.81 24.51 9.24
CA ALA A 369 -6.83 24.27 10.27
C ALA A 369 -7.85 25.41 10.34
N ASP A 370 -7.40 26.67 10.21
CA ASP A 370 -8.24 27.88 10.10
C ASP A 370 -9.24 27.87 8.92
N LYS A 371 -9.08 26.93 7.99
CA LYS A 371 -9.79 26.88 6.71
C LYS A 371 -10.57 25.58 6.53
N LEU A 372 -10.66 24.76 7.57
CA LEU A 372 -11.53 23.59 7.58
C LEU A 372 -13.00 24.01 7.42
N PRO A 373 -13.81 23.27 6.64
CA PRO A 373 -15.24 23.49 6.57
C PRO A 373 -15.89 23.31 7.96
N ILE A 374 -16.75 24.25 8.34
CA ILE A 374 -17.31 24.33 9.72
C ILE A 374 -18.25 23.19 10.09
N ASN A 375 -18.78 22.49 9.09
CA ASN A 375 -19.88 21.52 9.20
C ASN A 375 -19.41 20.07 9.01
N LEU A 376 -18.10 19.83 9.07
CA LEU A 376 -17.51 18.50 8.94
C LEU A 376 -17.97 17.58 10.06
N GLN A 377 -18.30 16.35 9.68
CA GLN A 377 -18.61 15.23 10.57
C GLN A 377 -17.46 14.22 10.59
N GLN A 378 -16.67 14.14 9.53
CA GLN A 378 -15.54 13.22 9.40
C GLN A 378 -14.32 13.99 8.90
N LEU A 379 -13.22 13.86 9.63
CA LEU A 379 -11.94 14.48 9.28
C LEU A 379 -10.82 13.44 9.43
N GLN A 380 -10.09 13.22 8.33
CA GLN A 380 -8.88 12.40 8.31
C GLN A 380 -7.70 13.26 7.86
N LEU A 381 -6.65 13.32 8.66
CA LEU A 381 -5.45 14.09 8.40
C LEU A 381 -4.21 13.21 8.58
N ASP A 382 -3.31 13.20 7.60
CA ASP A 382 -2.09 12.42 7.65
C ASP A 382 -0.84 13.31 7.67
N PHE A 383 -0.13 13.29 8.81
CA PHE A 383 1.12 13.99 9.14
C PHE A 383 2.31 13.04 9.45
N GLU A 384 2.26 11.75 9.07
CA GLU A 384 3.43 10.86 9.06
C GLU A 384 4.75 11.52 8.58
N ASP A 385 5.81 11.31 9.37
CA ASP A 385 7.19 11.78 9.14
C ASP A 385 7.33 13.31 8.99
N CYS A 386 6.34 14.07 9.46
CA CYS A 386 6.43 15.52 9.57
C CYS A 386 7.25 15.94 10.81
N SER A 387 8.55 15.60 10.83
CA SER A 387 9.48 15.79 11.97
C SER A 387 9.61 17.22 12.54
N GLN A 388 9.07 18.22 11.85
CA GLN A 388 9.09 19.61 12.28
C GLN A 388 7.78 20.04 12.97
N ILE A 389 6.70 19.23 12.92
CA ILE A 389 5.47 19.49 13.68
C ILE A 389 5.78 19.36 15.17
N SER A 390 5.41 20.37 15.94
CA SER A 390 5.60 20.39 17.39
C SER A 390 4.27 20.45 18.13
N ASP A 391 4.34 20.44 19.46
CA ASP A 391 3.18 20.65 20.35
C ASP A 391 2.38 21.92 19.99
N ALA A 392 3.05 22.98 19.52
CA ALA A 392 2.38 24.22 19.11
C ALA A 392 1.53 24.04 17.85
N GLY A 393 1.99 23.25 16.88
CA GLY A 393 1.21 22.87 15.71
C GLY A 393 -0.01 22.04 16.11
N VAL A 394 0.20 21.00 16.90
CA VAL A 394 -0.90 20.14 17.39
C VAL A 394 -1.96 20.96 18.14
N ALA A 395 -1.55 21.86 19.04
CA ALA A 395 -2.46 22.74 19.76
C ALA A 395 -3.26 23.65 18.80
N ALA A 396 -2.62 24.22 17.79
CA ALA A 396 -3.28 25.08 16.82
C ALA A 396 -4.28 24.33 15.93
N LEU A 397 -4.00 23.07 15.57
CA LEU A 397 -4.99 22.21 14.90
C LEU A 397 -6.18 21.95 15.82
N ALA A 398 -5.90 21.57 17.07
CA ALA A 398 -6.90 21.23 18.08
C ALA A 398 -7.90 22.39 18.29
N ASP A 399 -7.41 23.63 18.37
CA ASP A 399 -8.21 24.86 18.51
C ASP A 399 -9.19 25.12 17.36
N LYS A 400 -9.04 24.44 16.22
CA LYS A 400 -9.83 24.66 15.00
C LYS A 400 -10.63 23.45 14.55
N LEU A 401 -10.62 22.37 15.34
CA LEU A 401 -11.43 21.20 15.05
C LEU A 401 -12.93 21.56 15.03
N PRO A 402 -13.67 21.21 13.95
CA PRO A 402 -15.10 21.50 13.87
C PRO A 402 -15.89 20.80 14.99
N ILE A 403 -16.76 21.57 15.66
CA ILE A 403 -17.56 21.07 16.79
C ILE A 403 -18.53 19.95 16.37
N SER A 404 -18.89 19.87 15.08
CA SER A 404 -19.79 18.83 14.54
C SER A 404 -19.11 17.49 14.25
N LEU A 405 -17.80 17.33 14.50
CA LEU A 405 -17.08 16.10 14.19
C LEU A 405 -17.62 14.90 14.98
N GLN A 406 -17.86 13.81 14.25
CA GLN A 406 -18.25 12.50 14.74
C GLN A 406 -17.12 11.47 14.56
N MET A 407 -16.25 11.68 13.57
CA MET A 407 -15.05 10.88 13.32
C MET A 407 -13.85 11.81 13.18
N LEU A 408 -12.78 11.52 13.93
CA LEU A 408 -11.49 12.18 13.80
C LEU A 408 -10.38 11.14 13.72
N GLU A 409 -9.68 11.13 12.59
CA GLU A 409 -8.48 10.34 12.36
C GLU A 409 -7.31 11.29 12.10
N VAL A 410 -6.27 11.18 12.92
CA VAL A 410 -5.05 11.98 12.73
C VAL A 410 -3.83 11.09 12.90
N ASN A 411 -3.02 11.03 11.85
CA ASN A 411 -1.74 10.34 11.89
C ASN A 411 -0.60 11.33 12.14
N PHE A 412 0.07 11.21 13.27
CA PHE A 412 1.27 11.96 13.65
C PHE A 412 2.49 11.04 13.75
N SER A 413 2.48 9.87 13.12
CA SER A 413 3.60 8.94 13.23
C SER A 413 4.93 9.59 12.83
N GLN A 414 6.01 9.23 13.53
CA GLN A 414 7.36 9.76 13.34
C GLN A 414 7.51 11.29 13.54
N CYS A 415 6.49 11.98 14.09
CA CYS A 415 6.59 13.38 14.50
C CYS A 415 7.34 13.52 15.84
N SER A 416 8.65 13.29 15.82
CA SER A 416 9.52 13.22 17.02
C SER A 416 9.55 14.45 17.94
N ARG A 417 8.94 15.58 17.55
CA ARG A 417 8.83 16.82 18.33
C ARG A 417 7.50 16.98 19.06
N ILE A 418 6.57 16.05 18.89
CA ILE A 418 5.35 15.98 19.69
C ILE A 418 5.68 15.30 21.02
N SER A 419 5.29 15.93 22.11
CA SER A 419 5.46 15.48 23.49
C SER A 419 4.11 15.34 24.19
N ASP A 420 4.12 15.01 25.48
CA ASP A 420 2.94 15.00 26.34
C ASP A 420 2.11 16.30 26.27
N ALA A 421 2.76 17.45 26.06
CA ALA A 421 2.08 18.74 25.97
C ALA A 421 1.20 18.85 24.70
N GLY A 422 1.68 18.36 23.55
CA GLY A 422 0.90 18.33 22.31
C GLY A 422 -0.28 17.38 22.40
N VAL A 423 -0.06 16.19 22.97
CA VAL A 423 -1.12 15.20 23.23
C VAL A 423 -2.20 15.79 24.15
N ALA A 424 -1.80 16.47 25.24
CA ALA A 424 -2.72 17.13 26.17
C ALA A 424 -3.50 18.27 25.50
N ALA A 425 -2.84 19.09 24.67
CA ALA A 425 -3.50 20.17 23.94
C ALA A 425 -4.55 19.66 22.96
N LEU A 426 -4.26 18.55 22.26
CA LEU A 426 -5.24 17.89 21.40
C LEU A 426 -6.43 17.36 22.19
N ALA A 427 -6.15 16.64 23.29
CA ALA A 427 -7.16 16.05 24.15
C ALA A 427 -8.14 17.09 24.73
N GLU A 428 -7.64 18.27 25.12
CA GLU A 428 -8.46 19.34 25.71
C GLU A 428 -9.53 19.88 24.75
N LYS A 429 -9.30 19.80 23.43
CA LYS A 429 -10.20 20.37 22.40
C LYS A 429 -10.96 19.32 21.58
N LEU A 430 -10.92 18.05 21.98
CA LEU A 430 -11.67 17.00 21.28
C LEU A 430 -13.18 17.32 21.28
N PRO A 431 -13.85 17.31 20.11
CA PRO A 431 -15.28 17.57 20.03
C PRO A 431 -16.10 16.53 20.81
N ILE A 432 -17.04 17.01 21.63
CA ILE A 432 -17.89 16.18 22.50
C ILE A 432 -18.78 15.23 21.67
N SER A 433 -19.07 15.55 20.41
CA SER A 433 -19.86 14.71 19.50
C SER A 433 -19.10 13.53 18.88
N LEU A 434 -17.80 13.38 19.16
CA LEU A 434 -16.99 12.30 18.58
C LEU A 434 -17.52 10.93 18.99
N GLN A 435 -17.69 10.08 17.99
CA GLN A 435 -18.08 8.67 18.10
C GLN A 435 -16.94 7.74 17.70
N GLN A 436 -16.04 8.20 16.82
CA GLN A 436 -14.90 7.43 16.34
C GLN A 436 -13.64 8.29 16.42
N HIS A 437 -12.59 7.73 17.02
CA HIS A 437 -11.34 8.45 17.17
C HIS A 437 -10.17 7.52 16.90
N HIS A 438 -9.33 7.90 15.94
CA HIS A 438 -8.08 7.23 15.63
C HIS A 438 -6.95 8.25 15.71
N LEU A 439 -6.02 8.05 16.64
CA LEU A 439 -4.81 8.85 16.74
C LEU A 439 -3.59 7.94 16.65
N ASN A 440 -2.72 8.22 15.70
CA ASN A 440 -1.45 7.51 15.57
C ASN A 440 -0.31 8.44 15.99
N PHE A 441 0.40 8.06 17.04
CA PHE A 441 1.59 8.73 17.55
C PHE A 441 2.83 7.83 17.50
N SER A 442 2.82 6.76 16.71
CA SER A 442 3.93 5.82 16.59
C SER A 442 5.25 6.52 16.27
N GLY A 443 6.34 6.22 16.98
CA GLY A 443 7.64 6.86 16.85
C GLY A 443 7.77 8.25 17.51
N CYS A 444 6.72 8.77 18.15
CA CYS A 444 6.78 10.00 18.95
C CYS A 444 7.44 9.74 20.31
N SER A 445 8.76 9.52 20.30
CA SER A 445 9.55 9.08 21.46
C SER A 445 9.52 9.98 22.71
N GLN A 446 8.95 11.19 22.64
CA GLN A 446 8.79 12.12 23.77
C GLN A 446 7.44 11.98 24.50
N ILE A 447 6.56 11.09 24.05
CA ILE A 447 5.30 10.77 24.74
C ILE A 447 5.56 9.75 25.85
N SER A 448 5.04 10.04 27.04
CA SER A 448 5.15 9.23 28.25
C SER A 448 3.78 8.90 28.84
N ASP A 449 3.76 8.26 30.01
CA ASP A 449 2.55 8.00 30.79
C ASP A 449 1.70 9.27 31.03
N ALA A 450 2.35 10.44 31.15
CA ALA A 450 1.65 11.71 31.37
C ALA A 450 0.80 12.14 30.16
N GLY A 451 1.31 11.97 28.93
CA GLY A 451 0.57 12.25 27.71
C GLY A 451 -0.61 11.29 27.52
N VAL A 452 -0.39 9.99 27.76
CA VAL A 452 -1.46 8.98 27.73
C VAL A 452 -2.55 9.30 28.75
N ALA A 453 -2.18 9.67 29.99
CA ALA A 453 -3.13 10.05 31.03
C ALA A 453 -3.92 11.32 30.66
N ALA A 454 -3.25 12.34 30.10
CA ALA A 454 -3.91 13.57 29.66
C ALA A 454 -4.93 13.31 28.54
N MET A 455 -4.60 12.44 27.58
CA MET A 455 -5.54 11.99 26.54
C MET A 455 -6.73 11.25 27.14
N ALA A 456 -6.46 10.29 28.02
CA ALA A 456 -7.47 9.46 28.67
C ALA A 456 -8.49 10.30 29.47
N GLU A 457 -8.04 11.34 30.16
CA GLU A 457 -8.90 12.19 30.99
C GLU A 457 -9.99 12.94 30.21
N LYS A 458 -9.76 13.19 28.91
CA LYS A 458 -10.66 14.00 28.06
C LYS A 458 -11.37 13.20 26.97
N LEU A 459 -11.32 11.87 27.01
CA LEU A 459 -12.02 11.03 26.04
C LEU A 459 -13.54 11.33 26.04
N PRO A 460 -14.16 11.59 24.88
CA PRO A 460 -15.59 11.88 24.80
C PRO A 460 -16.46 10.71 25.27
N ILE A 461 -17.51 11.02 26.05
CA ILE A 461 -18.41 10.00 26.61
C ILE A 461 -19.24 9.29 25.53
N SER A 462 -19.43 9.90 24.35
CA SER A 462 -20.15 9.31 23.21
C SER A 462 -19.32 8.34 22.37
N LEU A 463 -18.05 8.11 22.72
CA LEU A 463 -17.12 7.36 21.89
C LEU A 463 -17.53 5.88 21.78
N GLN A 464 -17.64 5.39 20.55
CA GLN A 464 -17.97 4.01 20.21
C GLN A 464 -16.75 3.26 19.67
N LYS A 465 -15.83 3.95 19.00
CA LYS A 465 -14.59 3.37 18.47
C LYS A 465 -13.38 4.21 18.88
N LEU A 466 -12.40 3.57 19.50
CA LEU A 466 -11.13 4.20 19.88
C LEU A 466 -9.98 3.37 19.30
N GLN A 467 -9.11 4.02 18.54
CA GLN A 467 -7.83 3.50 18.13
C GLN A 467 -6.72 4.47 18.54
N LEU A 468 -5.74 3.97 19.29
CA LEU A 468 -4.56 4.73 19.68
C LEU A 468 -3.31 3.91 19.36
N ASP A 469 -2.44 4.47 18.52
CA ASP A 469 -1.19 3.82 18.14
C ASP A 469 -0.01 4.55 18.79
N PHE A 470 0.77 3.82 19.59
CA PHE A 470 1.93 4.30 20.34
C PHE A 470 3.18 3.43 20.09
N GLU A 471 3.29 2.80 18.91
CA GLU A 471 4.46 1.99 18.55
C GLU A 471 5.76 2.79 18.76
N GLU A 472 6.82 2.18 19.28
CA GLU A 472 8.12 2.79 19.60
C GLU A 472 8.07 3.98 20.61
N CYS A 473 6.95 4.19 21.33
CA CYS A 473 6.85 5.17 22.42
C CYS A 473 7.41 4.59 23.74
N SER A 474 8.72 4.37 23.77
CA SER A 474 9.42 3.63 24.85
C SER A 474 9.31 4.19 26.27
N GLN A 475 8.77 5.40 26.47
CA GLN A 475 8.54 6.00 27.79
C GLN A 475 7.17 5.67 28.39
N ILE A 476 6.30 4.99 27.65
CA ILE A 476 5.01 4.48 28.16
C ILE A 476 5.25 3.18 28.94
N SER A 477 4.67 3.11 30.13
CA SER A 477 4.78 2.01 31.09
C SER A 477 3.40 1.50 31.53
N ASP A 478 3.40 0.59 32.51
CA ASP A 478 2.18 0.10 33.15
C ASP A 478 1.29 1.24 33.70
N ALA A 479 1.89 2.36 34.13
CA ALA A 479 1.14 3.48 34.67
C ALA A 479 0.31 4.20 33.59
N GLY A 480 0.85 4.39 32.38
CA GLY A 480 0.11 4.95 31.24
C GLY A 480 -1.00 4.03 30.77
N ALA A 481 -0.73 2.72 30.66
CA ALA A 481 -1.74 1.71 30.33
C ALA A 481 -2.89 1.71 31.36
N ALA A 482 -2.58 1.78 32.66
CA ALA A 482 -3.58 1.86 33.72
C ALA A 482 -4.37 3.17 33.69
N ALA A 483 -3.71 4.31 33.47
CA ALA A 483 -4.37 5.61 33.37
C ALA A 483 -5.37 5.67 32.20
N LEU A 484 -5.02 5.05 31.07
CA LEU A 484 -5.94 4.90 29.94
C LEU A 484 -7.13 4.00 30.31
N ALA A 485 -6.85 2.84 30.91
CA ALA A 485 -7.85 1.86 31.33
C ALA A 485 -8.94 2.49 32.23
N ASP A 486 -8.53 3.29 33.21
CA ASP A 486 -9.41 3.91 34.20
C ASP A 486 -10.42 4.91 33.61
N LYS A 487 -10.22 5.37 32.38
CA LYS A 487 -11.05 6.41 31.73
C LYS A 487 -11.70 5.97 30.43
N LEU A 488 -11.63 4.69 30.07
CA LEU A 488 -12.29 4.17 28.87
C LEU A 488 -13.82 4.42 28.93
N PRO A 489 -14.43 5.04 27.91
CA PRO A 489 -15.87 5.30 27.90
C PRO A 489 -16.71 4.02 27.93
N ILE A 490 -17.79 4.03 28.71
CA ILE A 490 -18.67 2.85 28.86
C ILE A 490 -19.49 2.54 27.60
N SER A 491 -19.55 3.46 26.64
CA SER A 491 -20.22 3.29 25.34
C SER A 491 -19.34 2.58 24.30
N LEU A 492 -18.07 2.30 24.62
CA LEU A 492 -17.09 1.84 23.66
C LEU A 492 -17.41 0.43 23.16
N GLN A 493 -17.49 0.29 21.84
CA GLN A 493 -17.76 -0.97 21.14
C GLN A 493 -16.50 -1.55 20.48
N GLN A 494 -15.56 -0.69 20.07
CA GLN A 494 -14.30 -1.12 19.46
C GLN A 494 -13.13 -0.40 20.11
N LEU A 495 -12.15 -1.17 20.56
CA LEU A 495 -10.91 -0.68 21.16
C LEU A 495 -9.74 -1.30 20.43
N GLN A 496 -8.86 -0.46 19.90
CA GLN A 496 -7.61 -0.87 19.29
C GLN A 496 -6.47 -0.09 19.94
N LEU A 497 -5.50 -0.77 20.52
CA LEU A 497 -4.33 -0.15 21.13
C LEU A 497 -3.07 -0.80 20.57
N ASP A 498 -2.18 0.03 20.03
CA ASP A 498 -0.85 -0.41 19.61
C ASP A 498 0.22 0.09 20.57
N PHE A 499 0.89 -0.83 21.25
CA PHE A 499 2.01 -0.59 22.15
C PHE A 499 3.27 -1.32 21.67
N GLU A 500 3.41 -1.61 20.37
CA GLU A 500 4.61 -2.25 19.82
C GLU A 500 5.89 -1.52 20.26
N ASP A 501 6.89 -2.26 20.73
CA ASP A 501 8.16 -1.74 21.28
C ASP A 501 8.02 -0.76 22.47
N CYS A 502 6.88 -0.76 23.18
CA CYS A 502 6.73 -0.10 24.49
C CYS A 502 7.34 -0.97 25.60
N THR A 503 8.67 -1.06 25.61
CA THR A 503 9.45 -2.02 26.43
C THR A 503 9.25 -1.95 27.95
N GLN A 504 8.56 -0.94 28.48
CA GLN A 504 8.28 -0.79 29.91
C GLN A 504 6.93 -1.35 30.35
N ILE A 505 6.04 -1.70 29.41
CA ILE A 505 4.78 -2.39 29.71
C ILE A 505 5.07 -3.84 30.09
N SER A 506 4.45 -4.30 31.17
CA SER A 506 4.55 -5.62 31.76
C SER A 506 3.17 -6.26 31.99
N ASP A 507 3.15 -7.43 32.61
CA ASP A 507 1.92 -8.10 33.04
C ASP A 507 0.99 -7.20 33.87
N ALA A 508 1.55 -6.28 34.65
CA ALA A 508 0.77 -5.36 35.48
C ALA A 508 -0.04 -4.36 34.62
N GLY A 509 0.53 -3.81 33.56
CA GLY A 509 -0.16 -2.92 32.63
C GLY A 509 -1.24 -3.65 31.82
N VAL A 510 -0.95 -4.87 31.38
CA VAL A 510 -1.94 -5.74 30.70
C VAL A 510 -3.11 -6.06 31.63
N ALA A 511 -2.82 -6.41 32.90
CA ALA A 511 -3.85 -6.68 33.90
C ALA A 511 -4.70 -5.42 34.20
N ALA A 512 -4.08 -4.24 34.33
CA ALA A 512 -4.80 -3.00 34.57
C ALA A 512 -5.76 -2.66 33.42
N LEU A 513 -5.32 -2.82 32.16
CA LEU A 513 -6.19 -2.69 30.99
C LEU A 513 -7.37 -3.68 31.06
N ALA A 514 -7.07 -4.95 31.33
CA ALA A 514 -8.05 -6.02 31.38
C ALA A 514 -9.14 -5.79 32.45
N GLU A 515 -8.78 -5.26 33.62
CA GLU A 515 -9.72 -5.02 34.72
C GLU A 515 -10.80 -3.97 34.41
N LYS A 516 -10.53 -3.05 33.46
CA LYS A 516 -11.39 -1.90 33.16
C LYS A 516 -11.99 -1.91 31.77
N LEU A 517 -11.86 -3.01 31.02
CA LEU A 517 -12.47 -3.13 29.68
C LEU A 517 -13.99 -2.90 29.75
N PRO A 518 -14.57 -2.01 28.92
CA PRO A 518 -16.01 -1.77 28.90
C PRO A 518 -16.82 -3.02 28.56
N THR A 519 -17.94 -3.23 29.25
CA THR A 519 -18.82 -4.40 29.02
C THR A 519 -19.60 -4.35 27.70
N SER A 520 -19.57 -3.22 26.99
CA SER A 520 -20.17 -3.04 25.67
C SER A 520 -19.25 -3.44 24.51
N LEU A 521 -18.00 -3.81 24.81
CA LEU A 521 -16.96 -4.01 23.81
C LEU A 521 -17.26 -5.25 22.93
N GLN A 522 -17.23 -5.06 21.62
CA GLN A 522 -17.45 -6.10 20.59
C GLN A 522 -16.15 -6.46 19.87
N LEU A 523 -15.24 -5.50 19.69
CA LEU A 523 -13.93 -5.72 19.08
C LEU A 523 -12.81 -5.20 19.98
N LEU A 524 -11.83 -6.06 20.24
CA LEU A 524 -10.61 -5.71 20.97
C LEU A 524 -9.40 -6.08 20.11
N SER A 525 -8.55 -5.10 19.81
CA SER A 525 -7.25 -5.31 19.19
C SER A 525 -6.16 -4.76 20.09
N LEU A 526 -5.22 -5.59 20.53
CA LEU A 526 -4.08 -5.15 21.32
C LEU A 526 -2.80 -5.65 20.68
N ASN A 527 -1.90 -4.72 20.33
CA ASN A 527 -0.56 -5.05 19.85
C ASN A 527 0.46 -4.77 20.95
N PHE A 528 1.18 -5.79 21.37
CA PHE A 528 2.27 -5.71 22.34
C PHE A 528 3.57 -6.30 21.79
N TYR A 529 3.73 -6.37 20.46
CA TYR A 529 4.95 -6.88 19.83
C TYR A 529 6.19 -6.18 20.41
N MET A 530 7.27 -6.92 20.70
CA MET A 530 8.48 -6.40 21.38
C MET A 530 8.28 -5.82 22.81
N CYS A 531 7.12 -5.99 23.47
CA CYS A 531 6.95 -5.71 24.91
C CYS A 531 7.55 -6.84 25.76
N LEU A 532 8.87 -6.81 25.98
CA LEU A 532 9.64 -7.95 26.52
C LEU A 532 9.33 -8.35 27.98
N ARG A 533 8.47 -7.62 28.70
CA ARG A 533 8.14 -7.85 30.11
C ARG A 533 6.75 -8.46 30.34
N ILE A 534 6.06 -8.84 29.26
CA ILE A 534 4.78 -9.54 29.31
C ILE A 534 5.06 -11.05 29.28
N SER A 535 4.37 -11.79 30.13
CA SER A 535 4.43 -13.24 30.30
C SER A 535 3.03 -13.85 30.18
N ASP A 536 2.94 -15.18 30.31
CA ASP A 536 1.66 -15.90 30.40
C ASP A 536 0.73 -15.33 31.47
N ALA A 537 1.28 -14.77 32.57
CA ALA A 537 0.48 -14.18 33.63
C ALA A 537 -0.32 -12.96 33.14
N GLY A 538 0.26 -12.10 32.30
CA GLY A 538 -0.42 -10.97 31.68
C GLY A 538 -1.49 -11.42 30.69
N VAL A 539 -1.18 -12.41 29.84
CA VAL A 539 -2.15 -12.98 28.88
C VAL A 539 -3.32 -13.62 29.61
N ALA A 540 -3.06 -14.34 30.71
CA ALA A 540 -4.08 -14.95 31.54
C ALA A 540 -4.94 -13.90 32.25
N ALA A 541 -4.33 -12.83 32.78
CA ALA A 541 -5.05 -11.72 33.39
C ALA A 541 -6.01 -11.07 32.39
N LEU A 542 -5.57 -10.88 31.14
CA LEU A 542 -6.42 -10.40 30.04
C LEU A 542 -7.56 -11.37 29.74
N ALA A 543 -7.23 -12.62 29.43
CA ALA A 543 -8.17 -13.65 29.02
C ALA A 543 -9.31 -13.86 30.04
N ASN A 544 -8.99 -13.84 31.34
CA ASN A 544 -9.94 -14.04 32.43
C ASN A 544 -10.91 -12.86 32.64
N LYS A 545 -10.64 -11.70 32.04
CA LYS A 545 -11.43 -10.47 32.20
C LYS A 545 -12.06 -9.97 30.91
N LEU A 546 -11.90 -10.69 29.80
CA LEU A 546 -12.49 -10.31 28.51
C LEU A 546 -14.04 -10.23 28.61
N PRO A 547 -14.66 -9.12 28.17
CA PRO A 547 -16.11 -8.96 28.18
C PRO A 547 -16.86 -10.08 27.47
N VAL A 548 -18.03 -10.46 27.98
CA VAL A 548 -18.87 -11.51 27.37
C VAL A 548 -19.41 -11.08 26.01
N SER A 549 -19.61 -9.77 25.81
CA SER A 549 -20.06 -9.15 24.55
C SER A 549 -19.03 -9.21 23.42
N LEU A 550 -17.78 -9.61 23.69
CA LEU A 550 -16.69 -9.53 22.74
C LEU A 550 -16.88 -10.59 21.63
N GLU A 551 -16.93 -10.12 20.38
CA GLU A 551 -17.11 -10.96 19.19
C GLU A 551 -15.77 -11.22 18.50
N GLN A 552 -14.87 -10.22 18.51
CA GLN A 552 -13.58 -10.29 17.84
C GLN A 552 -12.46 -9.87 18.79
N VAL A 553 -11.42 -10.68 18.85
CA VAL A 553 -10.19 -10.39 19.58
C VAL A 553 -8.99 -10.58 18.66
N LYS A 554 -8.10 -9.60 18.61
CA LYS A 554 -6.82 -9.66 17.90
C LYS A 554 -5.72 -9.30 18.87
N LEU A 555 -4.86 -10.24 19.21
CA LEU A 555 -3.76 -10.01 20.14
C LEU A 555 -2.45 -10.32 19.42
N ASN A 556 -1.60 -9.31 19.27
CA ASN A 556 -0.27 -9.51 18.73
C ASN A 556 0.74 -9.59 19.88
N PHE A 557 1.26 -10.80 20.03
CA PHE A 557 2.17 -11.23 21.07
C PHE A 557 3.43 -11.90 20.46
N ASP A 558 3.73 -11.67 19.18
CA ASP A 558 4.83 -12.38 18.54
C ASP A 558 6.21 -11.91 19.05
N ARG A 559 7.15 -12.87 19.19
CA ARG A 559 8.56 -12.68 19.62
C ARG A 559 8.78 -12.29 21.09
N PHE A 560 8.25 -13.10 22.00
CA PHE A 560 8.59 -13.04 23.42
C PHE A 560 9.61 -14.06 23.88
N SER A 561 10.27 -13.76 24.99
CA SER A 561 11.09 -14.71 25.75
C SER A 561 10.36 -15.31 26.96
N GLN A 562 9.14 -14.85 27.27
CA GLN A 562 8.41 -15.20 28.52
C GLN A 562 6.94 -15.62 28.31
N ILE A 563 6.43 -15.64 27.07
CA ILE A 563 5.10 -16.17 26.74
C ILE A 563 5.28 -17.58 26.17
N SER A 564 4.49 -18.54 26.66
CA SER A 564 4.52 -19.92 26.20
C SER A 564 3.83 -20.08 24.85
N ASP A 565 4.26 -21.08 24.08
CA ASP A 565 3.62 -21.44 22.80
C ASP A 565 2.14 -21.82 22.97
N ALA A 566 1.76 -22.30 24.16
CA ALA A 566 0.37 -22.59 24.50
C ALA A 566 -0.45 -21.29 24.58
N ALA A 567 0.04 -20.27 25.27
CA ALA A 567 -0.56 -18.95 25.33
C ALA A 567 -0.61 -18.30 23.93
N GLN A 568 0.48 -18.39 23.17
CA GLN A 568 0.58 -17.81 21.83
C GLN A 568 -0.38 -18.44 20.82
N ARG A 569 -0.62 -19.76 20.88
CA ARG A 569 -1.63 -20.41 20.03
C ARG A 569 -3.04 -20.07 20.48
N ALA A 570 -3.26 -19.93 21.78
CA ALA A 570 -4.56 -19.62 22.35
C ALA A 570 -5.08 -18.25 21.90
N THR A 571 -4.20 -17.29 21.56
CA THR A 571 -4.58 -15.96 21.10
C THR A 571 -5.18 -15.94 19.68
N GLY A 572 -5.14 -17.07 18.95
CA GLY A 572 -5.72 -17.21 17.62
C GLY A 572 -7.26 -17.26 17.57
N SER A 573 -7.93 -17.50 18.70
CA SER A 573 -9.39 -17.38 18.79
C SER A 573 -9.84 -17.05 20.22
N LEU A 574 -10.98 -16.39 20.37
CA LEU A 574 -11.54 -16.05 21.68
C LEU A 574 -11.87 -17.29 22.53
N GLU A 575 -12.35 -18.36 21.90
CA GLU A 575 -12.68 -19.62 22.57
C GLU A 575 -11.43 -20.33 23.08
N SER A 576 -10.40 -20.43 22.23
CA SER A 576 -9.10 -21.00 22.60
C SER A 576 -8.44 -20.22 23.74
N LEU A 577 -8.51 -18.89 23.71
CA LEU A 577 -7.93 -18.03 24.73
C LEU A 577 -8.59 -18.22 26.10
N ARG A 578 -9.93 -18.30 26.14
CA ARG A 578 -10.69 -18.56 27.37
C ARG A 578 -10.44 -19.96 27.91
N ALA A 579 -10.42 -20.98 27.04
CA ALA A 579 -10.17 -22.35 27.42
C ALA A 579 -8.77 -22.54 28.00
N TRP A 580 -7.75 -21.94 27.38
CA TRP A 580 -6.37 -21.96 27.88
C TRP A 580 -6.26 -21.29 29.25
N ALA A 581 -6.84 -20.10 29.43
CA ALA A 581 -6.76 -19.38 30.69
C ALA A 581 -7.48 -20.09 31.84
N ALA A 582 -8.58 -20.79 31.56
CA ALA A 582 -9.31 -21.58 32.56
C ALA A 582 -8.58 -22.87 32.97
N ALA A 583 -7.75 -23.43 32.08
CA ALA A 583 -7.02 -24.67 32.32
C ALA A 583 -5.68 -24.48 33.04
N ALA A 584 -5.16 -23.25 33.08
CA ALA A 584 -3.83 -22.97 33.60
C ALA A 584 -3.87 -22.36 35.02
N GLU A 585 -3.16 -23.00 35.96
CA GLU A 585 -2.96 -22.51 37.31
C GLU A 585 -1.84 -21.46 37.33
N PHE A 586 -2.19 -20.17 37.37
CA PHE A 586 -1.22 -19.07 37.44
C PHE A 586 -1.12 -18.48 38.85
N ALA A 587 0.09 -18.13 39.30
CA ALA A 587 0.28 -17.33 40.50
C ALA A 587 -0.17 -15.88 40.25
N PRO A 588 -0.90 -15.21 41.18
CA PRO A 588 -1.40 -13.86 40.97
C PRO A 588 -0.24 -12.85 40.86
N ALA A 589 -0.38 -11.88 39.94
CA ALA A 589 0.55 -10.77 39.78
C ALA A 589 0.66 -9.95 41.07
N ALA A 590 1.88 -9.79 41.60
CA ALA A 590 2.11 -9.06 42.84
C ALA A 590 1.92 -7.53 42.64
N PRO A 591 1.26 -6.81 43.57
CA PRO A 591 1.18 -5.35 43.51
C PRO A 591 2.56 -4.72 43.73
N TRP A 592 2.89 -3.70 42.94
CA TRP A 592 4.15 -2.96 43.04
C TRP A 592 4.21 -2.16 44.36
N GLN A 593 5.10 -2.53 45.28
CA GLN A 593 5.51 -1.70 46.42
C GLN A 593 7.00 -1.34 46.27
N GLY A 594 7.32 -0.05 46.40
CA GLY A 594 8.63 0.53 46.09
C GLY A 594 9.82 -0.14 46.79
N ARG A 595 10.95 -0.22 46.08
CA ARG A 595 12.20 -0.87 46.51
C ARG A 595 12.91 -0.18 47.68
N THR A 596 13.51 -0.98 48.56
CA THR A 596 14.82 -0.74 49.18
C THR A 596 15.70 -2.02 49.13
N PRO A 597 17.04 -1.95 49.09
CA PRO A 597 17.88 -3.04 48.58
C PRO A 597 18.61 -3.93 49.62
N THR A 598 18.70 -5.24 49.29
CA THR A 598 19.73 -6.28 49.59
C THR A 598 19.94 -6.78 51.04
N PRO A 599 20.56 -7.98 51.32
CA PRO A 599 21.25 -8.96 50.44
C PRO A 599 21.03 -10.50 50.68
N ALA A 600 21.53 -11.29 49.71
CA ALA A 600 22.22 -12.60 49.75
C ALA A 600 21.55 -13.94 50.20
N LEU A 601 21.82 -14.97 49.38
CA LEU A 601 21.42 -16.39 49.38
C LEU A 601 21.95 -17.24 50.57
N PRO A 602 21.41 -18.47 50.77
CA PRO A 602 22.23 -19.66 50.51
C PRO A 602 21.51 -20.85 49.81
N ALA A 603 22.35 -21.85 49.45
CA ALA A 603 22.23 -22.96 48.49
C ALA A 603 21.33 -24.17 48.89
N PRO A 604 21.06 -25.14 47.96
CA PRO A 604 20.09 -26.23 48.17
C PRO A 604 20.72 -27.55 48.68
N SER A 605 19.87 -28.46 49.18
CA SER A 605 20.20 -29.85 49.53
C SER A 605 19.09 -30.83 49.07
N PRO A 606 19.37 -32.14 48.93
CA PRO A 606 18.79 -32.96 47.86
C PRO A 606 17.84 -34.10 48.29
N ALA A 607 17.04 -34.53 47.30
CA ALA A 607 16.56 -35.88 46.93
C ALA A 607 15.82 -36.81 47.93
N ALA A 608 14.65 -37.33 47.49
CA ALA A 608 14.17 -38.74 47.57
C ALA A 608 12.80 -38.88 46.83
N PRO A 609 12.23 -40.09 46.58
CA PRO A 609 12.60 -41.01 45.50
C PRO A 609 11.42 -41.43 44.58
N GLN A 610 11.78 -42.23 43.57
CA GLN A 610 10.97 -42.75 42.46
C GLN A 610 9.77 -43.62 42.85
N ALA A 611 8.70 -43.53 42.04
CA ALA A 611 7.62 -44.52 41.97
C ALA A 611 7.58 -45.14 40.55
N THR A 612 7.58 -46.46 40.49
CA THR A 612 7.44 -47.31 39.30
C THR A 612 6.00 -47.33 38.76
N PRO A 613 5.79 -47.53 37.44
CA PRO A 613 4.57 -48.20 36.98
C PRO A 613 4.84 -49.49 36.19
N SER A 614 3.91 -50.42 36.35
CA SER A 614 3.79 -51.73 35.70
C SER A 614 3.29 -51.62 34.24
N PRO A 615 3.42 -52.67 33.40
CA PRO A 615 3.23 -52.56 31.96
C PRO A 615 1.79 -52.80 31.54
N LEU A 616 1.25 -51.92 30.69
CA LEU A 616 0.04 -52.16 29.90
C LEU A 616 0.43 -52.32 28.43
N GLN A 617 0.14 -53.50 27.88
CA GLN A 617 0.33 -53.88 26.49
C GLN A 617 -0.76 -53.28 25.59
N ALA A 618 -0.35 -52.84 24.39
CA ALA A 618 -1.00 -52.97 23.06
C ALA A 618 -0.93 -51.68 22.21
N PRO A 619 -1.05 -51.73 20.87
CA PRO A 619 -0.51 -52.71 19.93
C PRO A 619 0.40 -52.06 18.86
N LEU A 620 1.35 -52.84 18.34
CA LEU A 620 2.15 -52.52 17.16
C LEU A 620 1.24 -52.27 15.95
N VAL A 621 1.20 -51.04 15.45
CA VAL A 621 0.69 -50.73 14.10
C VAL A 621 1.87 -50.65 13.13
N CYS A 622 1.73 -51.45 12.07
CA CYS A 622 2.67 -51.63 10.97
C CYS A 622 3.00 -50.29 10.27
N TRP A 623 4.25 -49.82 10.37
CA TRP A 623 4.74 -48.62 9.66
C TRP A 623 5.49 -48.96 8.36
N ALA A 624 5.34 -50.19 7.83
CA ALA A 624 6.15 -50.70 6.72
C ALA A 624 5.84 -50.13 5.32
N VAL A 625 4.94 -49.16 5.15
CA VAL A 625 4.58 -48.62 3.81
C VAL A 625 4.19 -47.12 3.83
N CYS A 626 5.01 -46.23 4.40
CA CYS A 626 4.79 -44.78 4.27
C CYS A 626 6.03 -44.08 3.72
N SER A 627 5.84 -43.31 2.65
CA SER A 627 6.89 -42.53 1.96
C SER A 627 7.16 -41.16 2.60
N GLU A 628 6.31 -40.71 3.52
CA GLU A 628 6.42 -39.44 4.25
C GLU A 628 5.88 -39.61 5.69
N LEU A 629 6.57 -39.06 6.69
CA LEU A 629 6.22 -39.10 8.12
C LEU A 629 6.29 -37.69 8.72
N PRO A 630 5.17 -36.96 8.84
CA PRO A 630 5.08 -35.76 9.68
C PRO A 630 4.54 -36.18 11.06
N VAL A 631 5.41 -36.24 12.07
CA VAL A 631 4.98 -36.52 13.45
C VAL A 631 4.99 -35.21 14.24
N LEU A 632 3.80 -34.71 14.60
CA LEU A 632 3.63 -33.72 15.67
C LEU A 632 3.44 -34.52 16.97
N ALA A 633 4.52 -34.72 17.73
CA ALA A 633 4.47 -35.46 18.99
C ALA A 633 4.01 -34.53 20.13
N GLU A 634 2.83 -34.83 20.67
CA GLU A 634 2.33 -34.37 21.96
C GLU A 634 3.13 -35.01 23.12
N GLU A 635 3.28 -34.26 24.22
CA GLU A 635 3.75 -34.66 25.56
C GLU A 635 5.18 -35.20 25.78
N TYR A 636 5.79 -34.66 26.84
CA TYR A 636 7.09 -35.03 27.39
C TYR A 636 7.05 -36.42 28.05
N ALA A 637 7.78 -37.37 27.46
CA ALA A 637 8.44 -38.45 28.17
C ALA A 637 9.63 -38.93 27.31
N ASP A 638 10.76 -39.30 27.93
CA ASP A 638 11.93 -39.91 27.25
C ASP A 638 11.52 -41.10 26.34
N SER A 639 10.36 -41.71 26.60
CA SER A 639 9.76 -42.75 25.76
C SER A 639 9.36 -42.27 24.36
N SER A 640 8.95 -41.01 24.17
CA SER A 640 8.54 -40.47 22.87
C SER A 640 9.74 -40.29 21.94
N PHE A 641 10.89 -39.89 22.48
CA PHE A 641 12.14 -39.80 21.72
C PHE A 641 12.68 -41.18 21.33
N GLU A 642 12.68 -42.12 22.28
CA GLU A 642 13.09 -43.50 22.01
C GLU A 642 12.17 -44.20 21.01
N THR A 643 10.87 -43.90 21.06
CA THR A 643 9.89 -44.39 20.07
C THR A 643 10.15 -43.80 18.69
N LEU A 644 10.45 -42.50 18.59
CA LEU A 644 10.87 -41.86 17.34
C LEU A 644 12.15 -42.49 16.79
N CYS A 645 13.19 -42.64 17.62
CA CYS A 645 14.45 -43.28 17.25
C CYS A 645 14.25 -44.73 16.78
N SER A 646 13.38 -45.48 17.46
CA SER A 646 13.03 -46.85 17.07
C SER A 646 12.25 -46.90 15.76
N ALA A 647 11.32 -45.97 15.53
CA ALA A 647 10.55 -45.86 14.30
C ALA A 647 11.46 -45.52 13.10
N LEU A 648 12.35 -44.54 13.26
CA LEU A 648 13.33 -44.15 12.24
C LEU A 648 14.28 -45.30 11.90
N GLN A 649 14.74 -46.06 12.92
CA GLN A 649 15.63 -47.20 12.72
C GLN A 649 15.04 -48.24 11.76
N CYS A 650 13.73 -48.39 11.79
CA CYS A 650 13.08 -49.42 11.03
C CYS A 650 12.57 -48.88 9.66
N ALA A 651 12.39 -47.56 9.52
CA ALA A 651 11.92 -46.88 8.29
C ALA A 651 12.95 -46.88 7.15
N THR A 652 13.39 -48.05 6.68
CA THR A 652 14.50 -48.23 5.72
C THR A 652 14.21 -47.71 4.32
N THR A 653 12.95 -47.44 3.96
CA THR A 653 12.53 -46.92 2.66
C THR A 653 12.18 -45.44 2.68
N LEU A 654 12.37 -44.75 3.81
CA LEU A 654 11.98 -43.35 3.95
C LEU A 654 12.89 -42.44 3.13
N GLU A 655 12.30 -41.70 2.20
CA GLU A 655 13.04 -40.80 1.29
C GLU A 655 13.05 -39.34 1.76
N LYS A 656 12.06 -38.93 2.57
CA LYS A 656 11.96 -37.58 3.11
C LYS A 656 11.63 -37.61 4.60
N LEU A 657 12.34 -36.80 5.37
CA LEU A 657 12.13 -36.66 6.81
C LEU A 657 12.17 -35.19 7.21
N SER A 658 11.12 -34.71 7.89
CA SER A 658 11.06 -33.38 8.50
C SER A 658 10.65 -33.54 9.97
N LEU A 659 11.49 -33.06 10.89
CA LEU A 659 11.26 -33.18 12.34
C LEU A 659 11.48 -31.83 13.02
N ASP A 660 10.56 -31.48 13.92
CA ASP A 660 10.62 -30.25 14.70
C ASP A 660 10.85 -30.53 16.19
N PHE A 661 12.00 -30.09 16.69
CA PHE A 661 12.45 -30.19 18.07
C PHE A 661 12.47 -28.82 18.77
N SER A 662 11.90 -27.76 18.17
CA SER A 662 11.89 -26.43 18.77
C SER A 662 11.17 -26.37 20.13
N SER A 663 10.20 -27.26 20.35
CA SER A 663 9.52 -27.42 21.65
C SER A 663 10.26 -28.33 22.65
N TRP A 664 11.41 -28.89 22.26
CA TRP A 664 12.16 -29.90 23.02
C TRP A 664 13.43 -29.30 23.65
N LEU A 665 13.25 -28.33 24.55
CA LEU A 665 14.34 -27.52 25.13
C LEU A 665 15.39 -28.31 25.94
N GLN A 666 15.07 -29.56 26.30
CA GLN A 666 15.99 -30.46 27.01
C GLN A 666 16.90 -31.26 26.08
N ILE A 667 16.67 -31.24 24.76
CA ILE A 667 17.54 -31.94 23.81
C ILE A 667 18.97 -31.37 23.89
N GLN A 668 19.94 -32.26 24.02
CA GLN A 668 21.36 -31.94 24.14
C GLN A 668 22.14 -32.73 23.09
N ASP A 669 23.45 -32.56 23.05
CA ASP A 669 24.32 -33.22 22.07
C ASP A 669 24.12 -34.74 21.99
N ALA A 670 23.90 -35.41 23.12
CA ALA A 670 23.62 -36.85 23.17
C ALA A 670 22.30 -37.24 22.48
N GLY A 671 21.26 -36.40 22.62
CA GLY A 671 19.99 -36.62 21.92
C GLY A 671 20.15 -36.43 20.41
N VAL A 672 20.86 -35.37 19.99
CA VAL A 672 21.18 -35.17 18.57
C VAL A 672 21.99 -36.33 18.00
N ALA A 673 22.97 -36.86 18.75
CA ALA A 673 23.74 -38.04 18.37
C ALA A 673 22.87 -39.31 18.23
N ALA A 674 21.98 -39.55 19.20
CA ALA A 674 21.06 -40.67 19.18
C ALA A 674 20.08 -40.59 17.99
N LEU A 675 19.57 -39.40 17.67
CA LEU A 675 18.76 -39.18 16.46
C LEU A 675 19.58 -39.47 15.19
N ALA A 676 20.78 -38.90 15.12
CA ALA A 676 21.66 -39.01 13.97
C ALA A 676 22.01 -40.48 13.63
N ASP A 677 22.24 -41.31 14.66
CA ASP A 677 22.51 -42.74 14.52
C ASP A 677 21.34 -43.55 13.94
N LYS A 678 20.12 -43.01 13.97
CA LYS A 678 18.89 -43.69 13.50
C LYS A 678 18.36 -43.13 12.19
N LEU A 679 19.03 -42.15 11.57
CA LEU A 679 18.61 -41.60 10.29
C LEU A 679 18.65 -42.67 9.18
N PRO A 680 17.56 -42.88 8.44
CA PRO A 680 17.54 -43.83 7.32
C PRO A 680 18.55 -43.48 6.23
N ILE A 681 19.26 -44.49 5.73
CA ILE A 681 20.30 -44.33 4.69
C ILE A 681 19.69 -43.91 3.34
N SER A 682 18.40 -44.19 3.11
CA SER A 682 17.65 -43.90 1.88
C SER A 682 17.13 -42.47 1.76
N LEU A 683 17.38 -41.60 2.75
CA LEU A 683 16.90 -40.22 2.74
C LEU A 683 17.53 -39.40 1.60
N HIS A 684 16.67 -38.75 0.83
CA HIS A 684 17.00 -37.76 -0.20
C HIS A 684 16.71 -36.33 0.29
N GLN A 685 15.78 -36.15 1.23
CA GLN A 685 15.49 -34.87 1.87
C GLN A 685 15.46 -35.00 3.40
N LEU A 686 16.21 -34.14 4.09
CA LEU A 686 16.24 -34.07 5.54
C LEU A 686 16.04 -32.63 6.01
N GLU A 687 15.05 -32.42 6.86
CA GLU A 687 14.78 -31.16 7.55
C GLU A 687 14.72 -31.39 9.06
N LEU A 688 15.55 -30.67 9.82
CA LEU A 688 15.57 -30.73 11.27
C LEU A 688 15.50 -29.32 11.86
N ASN A 689 14.49 -29.07 12.68
CA ASN A 689 14.32 -27.80 13.37
C ASN A 689 14.72 -27.93 14.86
N PHE A 690 15.81 -27.28 15.26
CA PHE A 690 16.30 -27.20 16.64
C PHE A 690 16.24 -25.77 17.19
N TRP A 691 15.26 -24.97 16.74
CA TRP A 691 15.15 -23.59 17.19
C TRP A 691 15.09 -23.49 18.72
N SER A 692 15.93 -22.62 19.28
CA SER A 692 16.05 -22.35 20.71
C SER A 692 16.53 -23.54 21.58
N CYS A 693 17.06 -24.60 20.98
CA CYS A 693 17.71 -25.71 21.69
C CYS A 693 19.12 -25.34 22.18
N SER A 694 19.18 -24.43 23.16
CA SER A 694 20.41 -23.80 23.68
C SER A 694 21.45 -24.75 24.28
N ARG A 695 21.10 -26.02 24.53
CA ARG A 695 21.98 -27.07 25.04
C ARG A 695 22.69 -27.86 23.95
N ILE A 696 22.38 -27.62 22.68
CA ILE A 696 23.13 -28.15 21.54
C ILE A 696 24.39 -27.28 21.36
N SER A 697 25.55 -27.94 21.34
CA SER A 697 26.86 -27.36 21.12
C SER A 697 27.47 -27.85 19.80
N ASP A 698 28.74 -27.50 19.56
CA ASP A 698 29.51 -28.02 18.43
C ASP A 698 29.53 -29.56 18.41
N ALA A 699 29.49 -30.23 19.56
CA ALA A 699 29.49 -31.69 19.64
C ALA A 699 28.23 -32.33 19.05
N GLY A 700 27.04 -31.75 19.28
CA GLY A 700 25.79 -32.22 18.68
C GLY A 700 25.77 -31.99 17.17
N VAL A 701 26.27 -30.83 16.71
CA VAL A 701 26.42 -30.55 15.28
C VAL A 701 27.38 -31.54 14.62
N VAL A 702 28.52 -31.86 15.25
CA VAL A 702 29.49 -32.87 14.78
C VAL A 702 28.83 -34.24 14.68
N ALA A 703 28.14 -34.68 15.74
CA ALA A 703 27.49 -35.98 15.77
C ALA A 703 26.45 -36.13 14.64
N LEU A 704 25.64 -35.10 14.41
CA LEU A 704 24.71 -35.05 13.29
C LEU A 704 25.44 -35.11 11.94
N ALA A 705 26.45 -34.26 11.76
CA ALA A 705 27.21 -34.16 10.52
C ALA A 705 27.88 -35.48 10.12
N GLU A 706 28.39 -36.24 11.08
CA GLU A 706 29.05 -37.53 10.83
C GLU A 706 28.12 -38.60 10.26
N LYS A 707 26.81 -38.49 10.53
CA LYS A 707 25.80 -39.50 10.18
C LYS A 707 24.81 -39.05 9.11
N LEU A 708 25.04 -37.90 8.48
CA LEU A 708 24.20 -37.44 7.36
C LEU A 708 24.15 -38.50 6.24
N PRO A 709 22.95 -38.95 5.80
CA PRO A 709 22.79 -39.95 4.76
C PRO A 709 23.49 -39.60 3.43
N ILE A 710 24.00 -40.62 2.74
CA ILE A 710 24.84 -40.44 1.54
C ILE A 710 24.00 -40.02 0.32
N SER A 711 22.72 -40.41 0.26
CA SER A 711 21.79 -40.09 -0.84
C SER A 711 21.15 -38.70 -0.76
N LEU A 712 21.47 -37.88 0.25
CA LEU A 712 20.85 -36.58 0.44
C LEU A 712 21.05 -35.64 -0.76
N GLN A 713 19.93 -35.14 -1.27
CA GLN A 713 19.85 -34.09 -2.28
C GLN A 713 19.38 -32.76 -1.68
N GLN A 714 18.63 -32.78 -0.58
CA GLN A 714 18.15 -31.59 0.12
C GLN A 714 18.41 -31.69 1.63
N LEU A 715 19.00 -30.64 2.20
CA LEU A 715 19.29 -30.56 3.64
C LEU A 715 18.87 -29.19 4.19
N SER A 716 17.99 -29.19 5.19
CA SER A 716 17.57 -28.01 5.93
C SER A 716 17.84 -28.22 7.42
N LEU A 717 18.68 -27.39 8.03
CA LEU A 717 18.99 -27.45 9.46
C LEU A 717 18.76 -26.07 10.09
N ASN A 718 17.89 -26.02 11.11
CA ASN A 718 17.65 -24.80 11.87
C ASN A 718 18.23 -24.91 13.28
N PHE A 719 19.28 -24.14 13.54
CA PHE A 719 19.95 -24.00 14.83
C PHE A 719 19.82 -22.58 15.42
N ASN A 720 18.76 -21.85 15.04
CA ASN A 720 18.53 -20.50 15.53
C ASN A 720 18.48 -20.48 17.08
N GLN A 721 19.15 -19.51 17.70
CA GLN A 721 19.36 -19.41 19.15
C GLN A 721 20.10 -20.57 19.83
N CYS A 722 20.78 -21.46 19.09
CA CYS A 722 21.71 -22.44 19.66
C CYS A 722 23.05 -21.79 20.02
N LYS A 723 23.04 -20.98 21.09
CA LYS A 723 24.13 -20.06 21.50
C LYS A 723 25.48 -20.73 21.79
N GLN A 724 25.54 -22.06 21.91
CA GLN A 724 26.77 -22.80 22.17
C GLN A 724 27.50 -23.23 20.89
N ILE A 725 26.87 -23.15 19.73
CA ILE A 725 27.50 -23.44 18.43
C ILE A 725 28.47 -22.31 18.06
N SER A 726 29.66 -22.69 17.61
CA SER A 726 30.75 -21.82 17.17
C SER A 726 31.22 -22.17 15.76
N ASP A 727 32.28 -21.49 15.30
CA ASP A 727 32.93 -21.81 14.03
C ASP A 727 33.34 -23.29 13.91
N ALA A 728 33.68 -23.95 15.02
CA ALA A 728 34.10 -25.35 15.02
C ALA A 728 32.95 -26.29 14.59
N GLY A 729 31.73 -26.06 15.09
CA GLY A 729 30.54 -26.81 14.69
C GLY A 729 30.18 -26.56 13.23
N VAL A 730 30.23 -25.30 12.78
CA VAL A 730 30.00 -24.94 11.36
C VAL A 730 31.02 -25.62 10.45
N ALA A 731 32.30 -25.59 10.80
CA ALA A 731 33.38 -26.22 10.03
C ALA A 731 33.25 -27.75 9.97
N ALA A 732 32.85 -28.37 11.08
CA ALA A 732 32.60 -29.81 11.14
C ALA A 732 31.44 -30.24 10.24
N LEU A 733 30.33 -29.49 10.29
CA LEU A 733 29.18 -29.70 9.41
C LEU A 733 29.57 -29.55 7.94
N ALA A 734 30.25 -28.45 7.61
CA ALA A 734 30.70 -28.13 6.26
C ALA A 734 31.54 -29.25 5.65
N LYS A 735 32.48 -29.83 6.43
CA LYS A 735 33.36 -30.93 5.99
C LYS A 735 32.59 -32.20 5.58
N LYS A 736 31.35 -32.37 6.03
CA LYS A 736 30.53 -33.57 5.80
C LYS A 736 29.39 -33.35 4.80
N LEU A 737 29.25 -32.14 4.25
CA LEU A 737 28.30 -31.87 3.17
C LEU A 737 28.62 -32.74 1.95
N ARG A 738 27.59 -33.36 1.37
CA ARG A 738 27.73 -34.35 0.30
C ARG A 738 27.82 -33.67 -1.06
N ILE A 739 28.64 -34.23 -1.96
CA ILE A 739 28.83 -33.71 -3.33
C ILE A 739 27.57 -33.77 -4.20
N GLY A 740 26.57 -34.59 -3.85
CA GLY A 740 25.29 -34.73 -4.57
C GLY A 740 24.20 -33.77 -4.10
N LEU A 741 24.47 -32.92 -3.09
CA LEU A 741 23.48 -32.04 -2.50
C LEU A 741 23.10 -30.91 -3.45
N GLN A 742 21.81 -30.80 -3.78
CA GLN A 742 21.25 -29.81 -4.69
C GLN A 742 20.65 -28.60 -3.97
N GLN A 743 20.12 -28.78 -2.76
CA GLN A 743 19.56 -27.71 -1.94
C GLN A 743 20.13 -27.76 -0.52
N LEU A 744 20.62 -26.62 -0.04
CA LEU A 744 21.14 -26.46 1.31
C LEU A 744 20.53 -25.24 1.99
N GLN A 745 19.91 -25.45 3.14
CA GLN A 745 19.42 -24.41 4.02
C GLN A 745 20.04 -24.57 5.41
N LEU A 746 20.74 -23.55 5.89
CA LEU A 746 21.34 -23.52 7.23
C LEU A 746 20.92 -22.23 7.93
N ASP A 747 20.26 -22.38 9.08
CA ASP A 747 19.91 -21.25 9.95
C ASP A 747 20.72 -21.29 11.25
N PHE A 748 21.59 -20.29 11.41
CA PHE A 748 22.41 -20.05 12.60
C PHE A 748 22.11 -18.67 13.22
N ALA A 749 20.89 -18.17 13.06
CA ALA A 749 20.51 -16.88 13.62
C ALA A 749 20.71 -16.84 15.15
N ASP A 750 21.26 -15.73 15.63
CA ASP A 750 21.63 -15.46 17.04
C ASP A 750 22.64 -16.46 17.65
N CYS A 751 23.39 -17.21 16.81
CA CYS A 751 24.56 -17.99 17.22
C CYS A 751 25.80 -17.09 17.31
N LYS A 752 25.89 -16.33 18.40
CA LYS A 752 26.85 -15.22 18.58
C LYS A 752 28.34 -15.60 18.59
N LYS A 753 28.68 -16.89 18.68
CA LYS A 753 30.07 -17.37 18.65
C LYS A 753 30.58 -17.67 17.23
N ILE A 754 29.75 -17.46 16.20
CA ILE A 754 30.14 -17.62 14.80
C ILE A 754 30.70 -16.28 14.28
N ASN A 755 31.87 -16.33 13.65
CA ASN A 755 32.53 -15.21 13.00
C ASN A 755 32.93 -15.56 11.55
N ASP A 756 33.79 -14.72 10.95
CA ASP A 756 34.29 -14.89 9.59
C ASP A 756 34.92 -16.26 9.31
N SER A 757 35.55 -16.88 10.32
CA SER A 757 36.20 -18.20 10.21
C SER A 757 35.18 -19.31 9.97
N GLY A 758 34.04 -19.28 10.66
CA GLY A 758 32.95 -20.24 10.46
C GLY A 758 32.31 -20.09 9.07
N VAL A 759 32.08 -18.85 8.64
CA VAL A 759 31.57 -18.56 7.29
C VAL A 759 32.55 -19.03 6.21
N ALA A 760 33.86 -18.78 6.38
CA ALA A 760 34.90 -19.22 5.46
C ALA A 760 35.02 -20.74 5.40
N ALA A 761 34.99 -21.42 6.54
CA ALA A 761 35.04 -22.88 6.61
C ALA A 761 33.83 -23.53 5.92
N LEU A 762 32.64 -22.93 6.04
CA LEU A 762 31.44 -23.35 5.31
C LEU A 762 31.63 -23.14 3.80
N ALA A 763 32.06 -21.95 3.40
CA ALA A 763 32.26 -21.56 2.01
C ALA A 763 33.23 -22.52 1.28
N ASP A 764 34.34 -22.90 1.91
CA ASP A 764 35.36 -23.79 1.35
C ASP A 764 34.87 -25.21 1.04
N LYS A 765 33.72 -25.61 1.58
CA LYS A 765 33.15 -26.97 1.43
C LYS A 765 31.75 -26.99 0.84
N LEU A 766 31.26 -25.87 0.30
CA LEU A 766 29.97 -25.84 -0.40
C LEU A 766 29.99 -26.82 -1.60
N PRO A 767 29.02 -27.74 -1.71
CA PRO A 767 28.94 -28.66 -2.83
C PRO A 767 28.75 -27.94 -4.18
N ILE A 768 29.52 -28.36 -5.18
CA ILE A 768 29.48 -27.79 -6.54
C ILE A 768 28.17 -28.07 -7.30
N SER A 769 27.34 -28.99 -6.81
CA SER A 769 26.04 -29.38 -7.40
C SER A 769 24.85 -28.57 -6.86
N LEU A 770 25.09 -27.62 -5.93
CA LEU A 770 24.02 -26.81 -5.34
C LEU A 770 23.35 -25.90 -6.37
N HIS A 771 22.04 -26.05 -6.51
CA HIS A 771 21.17 -25.15 -7.27
C HIS A 771 20.46 -24.14 -6.35
N GLN A 772 20.27 -24.47 -5.07
CA GLN A 772 19.70 -23.57 -4.07
C GLN A 772 20.55 -23.53 -2.80
N LEU A 773 20.86 -22.33 -2.33
CA LEU A 773 21.60 -22.09 -1.09
C LEU A 773 20.89 -21.02 -0.27
N LYS A 774 20.53 -21.35 0.98
CA LYS A 774 19.95 -20.42 1.94
C LYS A 774 20.77 -20.40 3.23
N LEU A 775 21.29 -19.25 3.59
CA LEU A 775 22.12 -19.07 4.78
C LEU A 775 21.58 -17.94 5.63
N ASN A 776 21.30 -18.22 6.90
CA ASN A 776 20.84 -17.22 7.87
C ASN A 776 21.81 -17.09 9.03
N PHE A 777 22.41 -15.90 9.15
CA PHE A 777 23.35 -15.50 10.20
C PHE A 777 22.87 -14.21 10.90
N TYR A 778 21.54 -14.03 11.02
CA TYR A 778 20.95 -12.89 11.71
C TYR A 778 21.56 -12.71 13.11
N ARG A 779 21.98 -11.48 13.46
CA ARG A 779 22.63 -11.13 14.75
C ARG A 779 23.91 -11.91 15.09
N CYS A 780 24.62 -12.47 14.11
CA CYS A 780 25.99 -12.94 14.28
C CYS A 780 26.98 -11.76 14.16
N TRP A 781 27.05 -10.94 15.22
CA TRP A 781 27.70 -9.61 15.19
C TRP A 781 29.21 -9.60 14.91
N GLN A 782 29.87 -10.76 14.98
CA GLN A 782 31.30 -10.93 14.73
C GLN A 782 31.63 -11.23 13.25
N ILE A 783 30.62 -11.27 12.37
CA ILE A 783 30.82 -11.41 10.92
C ILE A 783 31.05 -10.03 10.30
N SER A 784 32.11 -9.93 9.50
CA SER A 784 32.59 -8.73 8.82
C SER A 784 32.66 -8.93 7.30
N ASP A 785 33.19 -7.93 6.59
CA ASP A 785 33.45 -7.99 5.15
C ASP A 785 34.34 -9.18 4.75
N ALA A 786 35.24 -9.62 5.63
CA ALA A 786 36.11 -10.77 5.38
C ALA A 786 35.32 -12.08 5.24
N GLY A 787 34.31 -12.31 6.09
CA GLY A 787 33.43 -13.48 6.01
C GLY A 787 32.55 -13.43 4.76
N VAL A 788 32.01 -12.25 4.43
CA VAL A 788 31.23 -12.05 3.19
C VAL A 788 32.08 -12.35 1.95
N ALA A 789 33.32 -11.84 1.90
CA ALA A 789 34.25 -12.07 0.79
C ALA A 789 34.68 -13.54 0.69
N ALA A 790 34.92 -14.21 1.82
CA ALA A 790 35.26 -15.63 1.84
C ALA A 790 34.12 -16.48 1.24
N LEU A 791 32.87 -16.20 1.62
CA LEU A 791 31.68 -16.83 1.05
C LEU A 791 31.56 -16.56 -0.46
N ALA A 792 31.66 -15.29 -0.85
CA ALA A 792 31.53 -14.84 -2.23
C ALA A 792 32.50 -15.58 -3.17
N ASN A 793 33.75 -15.77 -2.76
CA ASN A 793 34.79 -16.39 -3.58
C ASN A 793 34.58 -17.89 -3.84
N LYS A 794 33.65 -18.54 -3.14
CA LYS A 794 33.43 -20.00 -3.20
C LYS A 794 31.99 -20.38 -3.54
N LEU A 795 31.17 -19.42 -3.98
CA LEU A 795 29.80 -19.71 -4.41
C LEU A 795 29.79 -20.71 -5.59
N PRO A 796 28.98 -21.78 -5.54
CA PRO A 796 28.87 -22.76 -6.62
C PRO A 796 28.41 -22.12 -7.94
N ILE A 797 29.05 -22.49 -9.05
CA ILE A 797 28.74 -21.94 -10.39
C ILE A 797 27.35 -22.40 -10.90
N SER A 798 26.82 -23.49 -10.38
CA SER A 798 25.50 -24.08 -10.72
C SER A 798 24.32 -23.41 -9.99
N LEU A 799 24.59 -22.46 -9.09
CA LEU A 799 23.59 -21.90 -8.17
C LEU A 799 22.55 -21.04 -8.90
N GLN A 800 21.29 -21.45 -8.83
CA GLN A 800 20.14 -20.74 -9.43
C GLN A 800 19.40 -19.88 -8.41
N GLN A 801 19.39 -20.27 -7.14
CA GLN A 801 18.72 -19.54 -6.06
C GLN A 801 19.67 -19.32 -4.88
N PHE A 802 19.83 -18.08 -4.45
CA PHE A 802 20.70 -17.73 -3.34
C PHE A 802 20.00 -16.78 -2.36
N GLU A 803 19.87 -17.21 -1.11
CA GLU A 803 19.34 -16.39 -0.02
C GLU A 803 20.38 -16.27 1.09
N LEU A 804 20.65 -15.03 1.51
CA LEU A 804 21.66 -14.72 2.49
C LEU A 804 21.13 -13.65 3.45
N ASN A 805 21.07 -13.97 4.73
CA ASN A 805 20.67 -13.05 5.77
C ASN A 805 21.82 -12.77 6.75
N PHE A 806 22.38 -11.57 6.66
CA PHE A 806 23.36 -11.01 7.58
C PHE A 806 22.79 -9.85 8.40
N SER A 807 21.47 -9.77 8.57
CA SER A 807 20.87 -8.66 9.30
C SER A 807 21.39 -8.60 10.74
N GLY A 808 21.77 -7.40 11.19
CA GLY A 808 22.39 -7.17 12.48
C GLY A 808 23.90 -7.41 12.52
N CYS A 809 24.55 -7.89 11.46
CA CYS A 809 26.02 -7.98 11.37
C CYS A 809 26.62 -6.60 11.11
N SER A 810 26.82 -5.82 12.18
CA SER A 810 27.18 -4.39 12.10
C SER A 810 28.57 -4.09 11.53
N GLN A 811 29.43 -5.10 11.36
CA GLN A 811 30.79 -4.97 10.81
C GLN A 811 30.84 -5.14 9.29
N ILE A 812 29.71 -5.40 8.63
CA ILE A 812 29.62 -5.45 7.17
C ILE A 812 29.41 -4.04 6.60
N SER A 813 30.24 -3.69 5.62
CA SER A 813 30.27 -2.40 4.93
C SER A 813 30.04 -2.55 3.42
N ASP A 814 30.18 -1.44 2.68
CA ASP A 814 30.13 -1.42 1.22
C ASP A 814 31.14 -2.37 0.57
N ASP A 815 32.30 -2.60 1.20
CA ASP A 815 33.37 -3.45 0.65
C ASP A 815 32.96 -4.92 0.64
N GLY A 816 32.31 -5.42 1.71
CA GLY A 816 31.78 -6.78 1.75
C GLY A 816 30.66 -7.00 0.74
N VAL A 817 29.75 -6.03 0.62
CA VAL A 817 28.68 -6.07 -0.39
C VAL A 817 29.25 -6.07 -1.80
N ALA A 818 30.27 -5.24 -2.08
CA ALA A 818 30.92 -5.18 -3.37
C ALA A 818 31.72 -6.46 -3.69
N ALA A 819 32.37 -7.06 -2.70
CA ALA A 819 33.05 -8.35 -2.85
C ALA A 819 32.06 -9.47 -3.22
N LEU A 820 30.89 -9.49 -2.57
CA LEU A 820 29.81 -10.42 -2.90
C LEU A 820 29.29 -10.20 -4.33
N ALA A 821 28.96 -8.96 -4.67
CA ALA A 821 28.39 -8.60 -5.95
C ALA A 821 29.26 -9.06 -7.13
N LYS A 822 30.59 -8.85 -7.05
CA LYS A 822 31.56 -9.22 -8.10
C LYS A 822 31.69 -10.72 -8.36
N LYS A 823 31.18 -11.57 -7.47
CA LYS A 823 31.38 -13.04 -7.52
C LYS A 823 30.08 -13.82 -7.59
N LEU A 824 28.94 -13.15 -7.83
CA LEU A 824 27.66 -13.83 -8.01
C LEU A 824 27.70 -14.75 -9.25
N PRO A 825 27.25 -16.02 -9.14
CA PRO A 825 27.23 -16.95 -10.26
C PRO A 825 26.38 -16.46 -11.44
N ILE A 826 26.85 -16.70 -12.67
CA ILE A 826 26.16 -16.28 -13.90
C ILE A 826 24.83 -17.05 -14.11
N SER A 827 24.66 -18.21 -13.48
CA SER A 827 23.45 -19.05 -13.55
C SER A 827 22.33 -18.60 -12.61
N LEU A 828 22.59 -17.58 -11.77
CA LEU A 828 21.71 -17.19 -10.67
C LEU A 828 20.43 -16.49 -11.17
N GLN A 829 19.29 -17.13 -10.91
CA GLN A 829 17.96 -16.65 -11.29
C GLN A 829 17.28 -15.87 -10.16
N GLN A 830 17.49 -16.27 -8.90
CA GLN A 830 16.88 -15.64 -7.73
C GLN A 830 17.93 -15.30 -6.69
N LEU A 831 17.93 -14.04 -6.24
CA LEU A 831 18.82 -13.53 -5.20
C LEU A 831 18.03 -12.83 -4.11
N SER A 832 18.25 -13.20 -2.86
CA SER A 832 17.68 -12.56 -1.69
C SER A 832 18.77 -12.22 -0.69
N LEU A 833 19.07 -10.93 -0.51
CA LEU A 833 20.09 -10.46 0.43
C LEU A 833 19.44 -9.59 1.51
N ASN A 834 19.71 -9.91 2.77
CA ASN A 834 19.26 -9.13 3.91
C ASN A 834 20.45 -8.62 4.74
N PHE A 835 20.69 -7.32 4.67
CA PHE A 835 21.68 -6.56 5.42
C PHE A 835 21.02 -5.49 6.31
N TYR A 836 19.78 -5.71 6.75
CA TYR A 836 19.09 -4.80 7.66
C TYR A 836 19.85 -4.67 8.99
N ARG A 837 20.00 -3.45 9.53
CA ARG A 837 20.88 -3.11 10.65
C ARG A 837 22.40 -3.28 10.40
N CYS A 838 22.86 -3.52 9.17
CA CYS A 838 24.26 -3.31 8.78
C CYS A 838 24.45 -1.82 8.47
N ARG A 839 24.89 -1.04 9.47
CA ARG A 839 24.88 0.44 9.45
C ARG A 839 26.00 1.06 8.61
N GLN A 840 26.96 0.26 8.14
CA GLN A 840 28.12 0.74 7.37
C GLN A 840 27.93 0.63 5.85
N ILE A 841 26.78 0.12 5.39
CA ILE A 841 26.42 0.05 3.97
C ILE A 841 25.76 1.36 3.54
N SER A 842 26.20 1.89 2.41
CA SER A 842 25.77 3.13 1.79
C SER A 842 25.34 2.94 0.33
N ASN A 843 25.12 4.05 -0.38
CA ASN A 843 24.88 4.08 -1.83
C ASN A 843 25.92 3.30 -2.62
N THR A 844 27.18 3.26 -2.15
CA THR A 844 28.29 2.60 -2.84
C THR A 844 28.10 1.08 -2.90
N GLY A 845 27.76 0.44 -1.77
CA GLY A 845 27.50 -0.99 -1.72
C GLY A 845 26.24 -1.38 -2.49
N ALA A 846 25.18 -0.57 -2.40
CA ALA A 846 23.98 -0.74 -3.20
C ALA A 846 24.28 -0.67 -4.72
N ALA A 847 25.06 0.33 -5.15
CA ALA A 847 25.47 0.46 -6.55
C ALA A 847 26.35 -0.71 -7.03
N ALA A 848 27.21 -1.25 -6.16
CA ALA A 848 28.07 -2.38 -6.49
C ALA A 848 27.25 -3.65 -6.83
N LEU A 849 26.16 -3.93 -6.09
CA LEU A 849 25.22 -5.00 -6.40
C LEU A 849 24.52 -4.80 -7.74
N ALA A 850 24.09 -3.56 -8.03
CA ALA A 850 23.45 -3.22 -9.28
C ALA A 850 24.35 -3.49 -10.49
N GLN A 851 25.62 -3.06 -10.40
CA GLN A 851 26.57 -3.12 -11.52
C GLN A 851 27.03 -4.54 -11.85
N ASN A 852 26.98 -5.47 -10.89
CA ASN A 852 27.51 -6.83 -11.05
C ASN A 852 26.42 -7.91 -10.99
N SER A 853 25.14 -7.53 -11.20
CA SER A 853 24.03 -8.49 -11.21
C SER A 853 24.07 -9.39 -12.46
N PRO A 854 23.98 -10.72 -12.32
CA PRO A 854 23.90 -11.67 -13.43
C PRO A 854 22.74 -11.37 -14.41
N ILE A 855 22.99 -11.56 -15.70
CA ILE A 855 22.00 -11.32 -16.78
C ILE A 855 20.82 -12.30 -16.70
N SER A 856 21.04 -13.51 -16.18
CA SER A 856 20.04 -14.58 -16.04
C SER A 856 19.10 -14.40 -14.84
N MET A 857 19.36 -13.41 -13.98
CA MET A 857 18.54 -13.12 -12.81
C MET A 857 17.13 -12.76 -13.26
N HIS A 858 16.09 -13.16 -12.54
CA HIS A 858 14.71 -12.72 -12.76
C HIS A 858 14.03 -12.26 -11.47
N GLN A 859 14.66 -12.50 -10.31
CA GLN A 859 14.17 -12.10 -9.01
C GLN A 859 15.32 -11.60 -8.13
N LEU A 860 15.24 -10.36 -7.66
CA LEU A 860 16.20 -9.74 -6.74
C LEU A 860 15.46 -9.13 -5.55
N LYS A 861 15.71 -9.64 -4.33
CA LYS A 861 15.22 -9.11 -3.05
C LYS A 861 16.39 -8.53 -2.27
N LEU A 862 16.28 -7.28 -1.83
CA LEU A 862 17.32 -6.62 -1.02
C LEU A 862 16.71 -5.98 0.22
N LYS A 863 17.35 -6.12 1.38
CA LYS A 863 16.97 -5.39 2.61
C LYS A 863 18.20 -4.71 3.20
N PHE A 864 18.12 -3.40 3.45
CA PHE A 864 19.22 -2.60 4.00
C PHE A 864 18.75 -1.70 5.15
N SER A 865 19.69 -1.14 5.90
CA SER A 865 19.43 -0.01 6.80
C SER A 865 19.40 1.29 5.99
N LEU A 866 18.37 2.12 6.15
CA LEU A 866 18.20 3.34 5.34
C LEU A 866 18.91 4.57 5.90
N SER A 867 19.67 4.43 6.97
CA SER A 867 20.41 5.55 7.57
C SER A 867 21.51 6.13 6.67
N ARG A 868 21.94 5.41 5.62
CA ARG A 868 23.06 5.81 4.72
C ARG A 868 22.85 5.50 3.23
N ILE A 869 21.71 4.92 2.84
CA ILE A 869 21.35 4.70 1.43
C ILE A 869 20.28 5.73 1.05
N SER A 870 20.65 6.71 0.23
CA SER A 870 19.78 7.76 -0.29
C SER A 870 19.17 7.39 -1.64
N ASP A 871 18.31 8.26 -2.18
CA ASP A 871 17.66 8.06 -3.48
C ASP A 871 18.65 7.87 -4.64
N SER A 872 19.85 8.43 -4.54
CA SER A 872 20.93 8.21 -5.50
C SER A 872 21.47 6.76 -5.52
N GLY A 873 21.59 6.09 -4.37
CA GLY A 873 21.97 4.67 -4.31
C GLY A 873 20.86 3.75 -4.83
N MET A 874 19.60 4.11 -4.57
CA MET A 874 18.44 3.42 -5.10
C MET A 874 18.27 3.63 -6.61
N ALA A 875 18.57 4.83 -7.13
CA ALA A 875 18.61 5.10 -8.56
C ALA A 875 19.72 4.31 -9.27
N ALA A 876 20.87 4.11 -8.62
CA ALA A 876 21.94 3.25 -9.15
C ALA A 876 21.52 1.77 -9.23
N LEU A 877 20.77 1.27 -8.25
CA LEU A 877 20.12 -0.06 -8.28
C LEU A 877 19.15 -0.18 -9.46
N ALA A 878 18.29 0.81 -9.65
CA ALA A 878 17.31 0.81 -10.74
C ALA A 878 17.93 0.91 -12.15
N LYS A 879 19.06 1.63 -12.29
CA LYS A 879 19.69 1.92 -13.59
C LYS A 879 20.43 0.74 -14.22
N ASN A 880 21.00 -0.17 -13.42
CA ASN A 880 21.95 -1.19 -13.90
C ASN A 880 21.39 -2.63 -13.86
N CYS A 881 20.14 -2.84 -13.44
CA CYS A 881 19.50 -4.15 -13.58
C CYS A 881 19.22 -4.46 -15.06
N PRO A 882 19.73 -5.58 -15.61
CA PRO A 882 19.75 -5.82 -17.05
C PRO A 882 18.36 -5.94 -17.68
N SER A 883 18.33 -5.58 -18.95
CA SER A 883 17.18 -5.44 -19.86
C SER A 883 16.38 -6.73 -20.04
N ALA A 884 15.36 -6.93 -19.21
CA ALA A 884 14.19 -7.76 -19.48
C ALA A 884 12.91 -7.00 -19.07
N CYS A 885 12.79 -5.74 -19.50
CA CYS A 885 11.66 -4.85 -19.20
C CYS A 885 10.38 -5.13 -20.02
N SER A 886 10.15 -6.37 -20.48
CA SER A 886 8.94 -6.74 -21.24
C SER A 886 8.16 -7.93 -20.67
N SER A 887 8.57 -8.49 -19.53
CA SER A 887 7.77 -9.45 -18.78
C SER A 887 7.76 -9.07 -17.29
N SER A 888 6.58 -9.19 -16.70
CA SER A 888 6.14 -8.71 -15.38
C SER A 888 6.80 -9.39 -14.16
N SER A 889 8.06 -9.84 -14.20
CA SER A 889 8.62 -10.66 -13.10
C SER A 889 9.75 -10.05 -12.27
N TRP A 890 10.30 -8.88 -12.60
CA TRP A 890 11.63 -8.46 -12.10
C TRP A 890 11.68 -7.66 -10.79
N ILE A 891 10.57 -7.43 -10.07
CA ILE A 891 10.62 -6.70 -8.81
C ILE A 891 9.97 -7.54 -7.71
N SER A 892 10.80 -8.09 -6.82
CA SER A 892 10.32 -8.56 -5.54
C SER A 892 11.11 -7.89 -4.42
N LYS A 893 10.43 -7.13 -3.57
CA LYS A 893 10.87 -6.65 -2.24
C LYS A 893 12.31 -6.09 -2.16
N ILE A 894 12.47 -4.81 -2.49
CA ILE A 894 13.37 -3.96 -1.70
C ILE A 894 12.56 -3.44 -0.52
N VAL A 895 12.84 -3.93 0.71
CA VAL A 895 12.12 -3.44 1.90
C VAL A 895 12.65 -2.06 2.25
N ARG A 896 11.86 -1.03 1.95
CA ARG A 896 11.97 0.29 2.54
C ARG A 896 11.07 0.36 3.77
N ARG A 897 11.64 0.56 4.96
CA ARG A 897 10.89 1.08 6.13
C ARG A 897 11.11 2.59 6.34
N SER A 898 11.62 3.27 5.30
CA SER A 898 11.71 4.73 5.17
C SER A 898 11.78 5.04 3.65
N ALA A 899 11.11 6.09 3.16
CA ALA A 899 10.83 6.41 1.74
C ALA A 899 12.06 6.38 0.78
N MET A 900 12.03 6.41 -0.56
CA MET A 900 11.13 6.81 -1.64
C MET A 900 11.60 6.13 -2.98
N LEU A 901 10.92 5.12 -3.56
CA LEU A 901 11.38 4.53 -4.85
C LEU A 901 11.09 5.54 -5.96
N VAL A 902 12.15 6.10 -6.56
CA VAL A 902 12.05 6.93 -7.76
C VAL A 902 11.85 5.99 -8.95
N TRP A 903 10.64 5.98 -9.51
CA TRP A 903 10.38 5.52 -10.87
C TRP A 903 10.12 6.76 -11.73
N LEU A 904 11.11 7.16 -12.52
CA LEU A 904 10.91 8.07 -13.64
C LEU A 904 10.67 7.24 -14.90
N PRO A 905 9.48 7.28 -15.52
CA PRO A 905 9.40 7.12 -16.96
C PRO A 905 9.86 8.45 -17.56
N TRP A 906 11.11 8.51 -18.05
CA TRP A 906 11.53 9.67 -18.82
C TRP A 906 10.90 9.60 -20.22
N PRO A 907 10.08 10.58 -20.64
CA PRO A 907 9.75 10.75 -22.05
C PRO A 907 11.02 11.16 -22.79
N LYS A 908 11.24 10.62 -23.99
CA LYS A 908 12.43 10.88 -24.83
C LYS A 908 12.65 12.34 -25.25
N ASN A 909 11.84 13.30 -24.80
CA ASN A 909 11.95 14.71 -25.13
C ASN A 909 11.66 15.59 -23.90
N CYS A 910 12.68 15.97 -23.13
CA CYS A 910 12.64 17.15 -22.26
C CYS A 910 13.84 18.04 -22.64
N PRO A 911 13.64 19.33 -22.97
CA PRO A 911 14.74 20.26 -23.13
C PRO A 911 15.39 20.55 -21.75
N PRO A 912 16.68 20.95 -21.72
CA PRO A 912 17.41 21.14 -20.47
C PRO A 912 16.78 22.25 -19.63
N ALA A 913 16.50 21.94 -18.35
CA ALA A 913 15.98 22.91 -17.38
C ALA A 913 17.00 24.03 -17.16
N CYS A 914 16.49 25.27 -17.19
CA CYS A 914 17.22 26.49 -16.91
C CYS A 914 17.81 26.47 -15.50
N SER A 915 19.10 26.81 -15.41
CA SER A 915 19.74 27.25 -14.18
C SER A 915 19.16 28.60 -13.76
N SER A 916 18.48 28.67 -12.63
CA SER A 916 18.29 29.91 -11.89
C SER A 916 18.54 29.67 -10.41
N SER A 917 19.65 30.24 -9.95
CA SER A 917 20.06 30.43 -8.57
C SER A 917 19.11 31.36 -7.82
N SER A 918 18.51 30.89 -6.74
CA SER A 918 18.21 31.62 -5.50
C SER A 918 17.48 30.69 -4.52
#